data_AF-A0A522Z2D1-F1
#
_entry.id   AF-A0A522Z2D1-F1
#
_cell.length_a   1.000
_cell.length_b   1.000
_cell.length_c   1.000
_cell.angle_alpha   90.00
_cell.angle_beta   90.00
_cell.angle_gamma   90.00
#
_symmetry.space_group_name_H-M   'P 1'
#
loop_
_entity.id
_entity.type
_entity.pdbx_description
1 polymer ?
#
loop_
_entity_poly.entity_id
_entity_poly.type
_entity_poly.pdbx_seq_one_letter_code
_entity_poly.pdbx_strand_id
1 'polypeptide(L)'
;MNLLKKNFNWLAALALTALAPAAARASELELHIPDLSVPFTLLGSEVAGTSILGWGLAVSALGIVWGLWEAARIKNLPAHASMLEVSELIFETCKAYLIQQGKMILVLEAIIGVCIVVYFKMLMHMPTGTVAMVAAFSVLGILGSFSVAWFGMRINNYANSRTAFSSLGAKPYPVMDIPMRSGMSIGVLLICVELLMMIGILLFVPSQSAGACFLGFAIGESLAASALRICGGIFTKIADIGSDLMKIVFNIKEDDARNPGVIADCAGDNAGDSVGPTADGFETYGVTGVALISFIVLAAGMLHGPDGKLTLMEGGTLIQAKLIVWIFAMRILMIVTSLVSYWVNGAMSKALYADKDHFDFEAPLTSLVWVTSVVSMVVTFAVSAALLGDMGAGLWWKLSAIISLGTLSAALIPEFTKAFTSAKSDHVAEIVSSGREGGASLVVLSGLVAGNFSAFWKGMVMAGLVLGATVIAHMGLDAYMAYPSVFALGLVAFGMLGMGPVTIAVDSYGPVTDNAQSVFELSQIENIKGISAEIEKDFGFKPDFAKGKHNLEENDSAGNTFKATAKPVLIGTAVIGATTMIFSIILLLDLKLDLLDPKVMLGLIAGGAVIHWFAGASMQAVTAGAYKAVEYIKANIKLDGEKASIEASREVVTICTQYAQNGMMNIFGVIFSFTLAFACFDPTFFASYLISIAVFGLFQAMFMANAGGAWDNAKKVVEVDLKEKGTPLHAACVVGDTVGDPYKDTSSVAMNPIIKFTTLFGLLAVEIAVSAPEAARIVGIVLFVVGLYFVWNSFYGMRISSLNASIKNGTGHGHKPHAKAHHKPVSA
;
A
#
# COMPACT_ATOMS: atom_id res chain seq x y z
N MET A 1 9.64 -26.66 20.35
CA MET A 1 9.24 -26.06 19.05
C MET A 1 7.85 -25.43 19.08
N ASN A 2 6.74 -26.15 19.36
CA ASN A 2 5.43 -25.49 19.61
C ASN A 2 5.45 -24.53 20.82
N LEU A 3 6.34 -24.75 21.78
CA LEU A 3 6.65 -23.83 22.88
C LEU A 3 7.23 -22.48 22.40
N LEU A 4 8.02 -22.43 21.33
CA LEU A 4 8.60 -21.18 20.80
C LEU A 4 7.54 -20.30 20.15
N LYS A 5 6.60 -20.90 19.41
CA LYS A 5 5.45 -20.19 18.80
C LYS A 5 4.47 -19.69 19.86
N LYS A 6 4.22 -20.49 20.91
CA LYS A 6 3.31 -20.13 22.01
C LYS A 6 3.93 -19.13 23.00
N ASN A 7 5.25 -19.11 23.12
CA ASN A 7 5.99 -18.25 24.04
C ASN A 7 6.82 -17.18 23.33
N PHE A 8 6.58 -16.88 22.04
CA PHE A 8 7.34 -15.87 21.29
C PHE A 8 7.33 -14.53 22.01
N ASN A 9 6.15 -14.08 22.46
CA ASN A 9 5.98 -12.84 23.22
C ASN A 9 6.81 -12.85 24.51
N TRP A 10 6.87 -14.00 25.20
CA TRP A 10 7.66 -14.17 26.42
C TRP A 10 9.17 -14.18 26.16
N LEU A 11 9.61 -14.86 25.10
CA LEU A 11 11.03 -14.97 24.73
C LEU A 11 11.58 -13.66 24.18
N ALA A 12 10.80 -12.94 23.37
CA ALA A 12 11.15 -11.61 22.90
C ALA A 12 11.19 -10.62 24.08
N ALA A 13 10.19 -10.64 24.96
CA ALA A 13 10.20 -9.81 26.18
C ALA A 13 11.38 -10.15 27.10
N LEU A 14 11.68 -11.43 27.32
CA LEU A 14 12.85 -11.87 28.11
C LEU A 14 14.17 -11.39 27.51
N ALA A 15 14.36 -11.55 26.20
CA ALA A 15 15.55 -11.08 25.50
C ALA A 15 15.70 -9.55 25.59
N LEU A 16 14.60 -8.81 25.49
CA LEU A 16 14.59 -7.35 25.64
C LEU A 16 14.85 -6.91 27.09
N THR A 17 14.30 -7.61 28.09
CA THR A 17 14.60 -7.31 29.51
C THR A 17 16.04 -7.62 29.90
N ALA A 18 16.71 -8.51 29.17
CA ALA A 18 18.13 -8.81 29.38
C ALA A 18 19.07 -7.67 28.92
N LEU A 19 18.57 -6.70 28.14
CA LEU A 19 19.30 -5.48 27.77
C LEU A 19 19.33 -4.43 28.89
N ALA A 20 18.57 -4.62 29.98
CA ALA A 20 18.32 -3.58 31.00
C ALA A 20 19.42 -3.29 32.05
N PRO A 21 20.47 -4.11 32.31
CA PRO A 21 21.38 -3.81 33.42
C PRO A 21 22.72 -3.15 33.03
N ALA A 22 22.83 -2.44 31.91
CA ALA A 22 24.02 -1.66 31.58
C ALA A 22 23.75 -0.16 31.75
N ALA A 23 24.60 0.54 32.52
CA ALA A 23 24.55 2.00 32.63
C ALA A 23 24.80 2.63 31.26
N ALA A 24 23.74 3.06 30.59
CA ALA A 24 23.79 3.67 29.28
C ALA A 24 24.37 5.10 29.37
N ARG A 25 25.18 5.48 28.38
CA ARG A 25 25.44 6.89 28.08
C ARG A 25 24.23 7.41 27.32
N ALA A 26 23.73 8.58 27.71
CA ALA A 26 22.57 9.23 27.09
C ALA A 26 22.68 9.20 25.55
N SER A 27 21.66 8.65 24.88
CA SER A 27 21.52 8.74 23.42
C SER A 27 20.89 10.10 23.06
N GLU A 28 21.35 10.73 21.99
CA GLU A 28 20.97 12.08 21.56
C GLU A 28 19.62 12.13 20.83
N LEU A 29 18.69 11.19 21.09
CA LEU A 29 17.40 11.13 20.38
C LEU A 29 16.32 12.02 21.00
N GLU A 30 16.64 13.29 21.21
CA GLU A 30 15.64 14.34 21.23
C GLU A 30 15.77 15.10 19.90
N LEU A 31 14.95 14.74 18.91
CA LEU A 31 14.72 15.62 17.75
C LEU A 31 14.08 16.90 18.30
N HIS A 32 14.92 17.88 18.61
CA HIS A 32 14.50 19.16 19.14
C HIS A 32 13.82 19.94 18.02
N ILE A 33 12.50 19.89 18.01
CA ILE A 33 11.70 20.68 17.07
C ILE A 33 11.89 22.16 17.43
N PRO A 34 12.36 23.01 16.51
CA PRO A 34 12.54 24.44 16.78
C PRO A 34 11.20 25.12 17.03
N ASP A 35 11.22 26.30 17.66
CA ASP A 35 10.01 27.10 17.78
C ASP A 35 9.47 27.49 16.39
N LEU A 36 8.22 27.12 16.13
CA LEU A 36 7.56 27.31 14.84
C LEU A 36 6.81 28.66 14.76
N SER A 37 6.88 29.48 15.80
CA SER A 37 6.26 30.82 15.86
C SER A 37 7.02 31.88 15.06
N VAL A 38 7.91 31.46 14.15
CA VAL A 38 8.71 32.33 13.28
C VAL A 38 7.84 33.13 12.30
N PRO A 39 8.23 34.37 11.94
CA PRO A 39 7.44 35.21 11.05
C PRO A 39 7.59 34.80 9.57
N PHE A 40 6.47 34.85 8.85
CA PHE A 40 6.37 34.75 7.39
C PHE A 40 5.72 36.01 6.85
N THR A 41 6.24 36.54 5.73
CA THR A 41 5.63 37.70 5.05
C THR A 41 4.66 37.21 3.98
N LEU A 42 3.36 37.25 4.27
CA LEU A 42 2.29 36.88 3.35
C LEU A 42 1.49 38.11 2.95
N LEU A 43 1.46 38.41 1.64
CA LEU A 43 0.70 39.53 1.07
C LEU A 43 1.00 40.89 1.75
N GLY A 44 2.23 41.10 2.20
CA GLY A 44 2.65 42.32 2.89
C GLY A 44 2.32 42.39 4.39
N SER A 45 1.79 41.30 4.97
CA SER A 45 1.53 41.16 6.41
C SER A 45 2.38 40.04 7.02
N GLU A 46 2.87 40.25 8.25
CA GLU A 46 3.58 39.21 8.99
C GLU A 46 2.60 38.24 9.66
N VAL A 47 2.81 36.95 9.42
CA VAL A 47 2.00 35.86 9.97
C VAL A 47 2.94 34.87 10.65
N ALA A 48 2.63 34.46 11.87
CA ALA A 48 3.42 33.44 12.58
C ALA A 48 3.23 32.05 11.93
N GLY A 49 4.29 31.25 11.87
CA GLY A 49 4.23 29.89 11.32
C GLY A 49 3.19 28.99 12.01
N THR A 50 3.03 29.13 13.33
CA THR A 50 1.96 28.46 14.10
C THR A 50 0.55 28.81 13.63
N SER A 51 0.33 30.03 13.11
CA SER A 51 -0.95 30.42 12.52
C SER A 51 -1.20 29.73 11.19
N ILE A 52 -0.17 29.58 10.35
CA ILE A 52 -0.25 28.83 9.08
C ILE A 52 -0.59 27.36 9.35
N LEU A 53 0.07 26.75 10.33
CA LEU A 53 -0.25 25.39 10.79
C LEU A 53 -1.68 25.29 11.35
N GLY A 54 -2.13 26.31 12.09
CA GLY A 54 -3.51 26.42 12.58
C GLY A 54 -4.55 26.49 11.46
N TRP A 55 -4.27 27.22 10.37
CA TRP A 55 -5.10 27.20 9.16
C TRP A 55 -5.11 25.81 8.53
N GLY A 56 -3.98 25.11 8.59
CA GLY A 56 -3.86 23.70 8.23
C GLY A 56 -4.86 22.79 8.94
N LEU A 57 -5.00 22.92 10.26
CA LEU A 57 -6.00 22.17 11.02
C LEU A 57 -7.43 22.46 10.53
N ALA A 58 -7.74 23.71 10.21
CA ALA A 58 -9.04 24.09 9.68
C ALA A 58 -9.30 23.48 8.29
N VAL A 59 -8.32 23.54 7.37
CA VAL A 59 -8.41 22.92 6.04
C VAL A 59 -8.56 21.41 6.15
N SER A 60 -7.79 20.74 7.01
CA SER A 60 -7.92 19.31 7.26
C SER A 60 -9.30 18.95 7.82
N ALA A 61 -9.82 19.72 8.79
CA ALA A 61 -11.18 19.50 9.31
C ALA A 61 -12.25 19.65 8.21
N LEU A 62 -12.14 20.65 7.35
CA LEU A 62 -13.03 20.85 6.21
C LEU A 62 -12.92 19.70 5.19
N GLY A 63 -11.71 19.21 4.93
CA GLY A 63 -11.49 18.06 4.05
C GLY A 63 -12.09 16.76 4.60
N ILE A 64 -12.00 16.51 5.91
CA ILE A 64 -12.69 15.39 6.58
C ILE A 64 -14.20 15.52 6.40
N VAL A 65 -14.76 16.71 6.66
CA VAL A 65 -16.20 16.97 6.47
C VAL A 65 -16.60 16.74 5.01
N TRP A 66 -15.79 17.18 4.04
CA TRP A 66 -16.03 16.96 2.63
C TRP A 66 -16.03 15.46 2.27
N GLY A 67 -15.06 14.68 2.76
CA GLY A 67 -15.03 13.23 2.55
C GLY A 67 -16.26 12.53 3.14
N LEU A 68 -16.64 12.86 4.38
CA LEU A 68 -17.85 12.31 5.00
C LEU A 68 -19.13 12.71 4.25
N TRP A 69 -19.18 13.95 3.75
CA TRP A 69 -20.29 14.46 2.94
C TRP A 69 -20.41 13.71 1.60
N GLU A 70 -19.30 13.49 0.91
CA GLU A 70 -19.29 12.77 -0.36
C GLU A 70 -19.67 11.29 -0.17
N ALA A 71 -19.20 10.65 0.91
CA ALA A 71 -19.65 9.32 1.31
C ALA A 71 -21.17 9.26 1.56
N ALA A 72 -21.74 10.27 2.22
CA ALA A 72 -23.19 10.36 2.43
C ALA A 72 -23.95 10.55 1.11
N ARG A 73 -23.40 11.31 0.15
CA ARG A 73 -23.99 11.45 -1.19
C ARG A 73 -24.00 10.13 -1.95
N ILE A 74 -22.91 9.38 -1.93
CA ILE A 74 -22.84 8.05 -2.58
C ILE A 74 -23.82 7.08 -1.91
N LYS A 75 -23.89 7.07 -0.58
CA LYS A 75 -24.86 6.24 0.16
C LYS A 75 -26.31 6.51 -0.26
N ASN A 76 -26.65 7.77 -0.54
CA ASN A 76 -28.00 8.20 -0.92
C ASN A 76 -28.32 8.06 -2.41
N LEU A 77 -27.37 7.62 -3.25
CA LEU A 77 -27.65 7.26 -4.64
C LEU A 77 -28.59 6.04 -4.71
N PRO A 78 -29.49 5.97 -5.71
CA PRO A 78 -30.45 4.89 -5.84
C PRO A 78 -29.76 3.55 -6.13
N ALA A 79 -30.27 2.48 -5.52
CA ALA A 79 -29.92 1.10 -5.83
C ALA A 79 -31.09 0.18 -5.50
N HIS A 80 -31.25 -0.89 -6.29
CA HIS A 80 -32.25 -1.92 -6.04
C HIS A 80 -31.94 -2.73 -4.77
N ALA A 81 -32.97 -3.19 -4.06
CA ALA A 81 -32.84 -3.90 -2.79
C ALA A 81 -31.93 -5.14 -2.88
N SER A 82 -32.04 -5.93 -3.96
CA SER A 82 -31.21 -7.13 -4.15
C SER A 82 -29.71 -6.84 -4.21
N MET A 83 -29.30 -5.72 -4.81
CA MET A 83 -27.90 -5.30 -4.86
C MET A 83 -27.42 -4.71 -3.53
N LEU A 84 -28.32 -4.01 -2.81
CA LEU A 84 -28.04 -3.50 -1.46
C LEU A 84 -27.80 -4.63 -0.46
N GLU A 85 -28.61 -5.69 -0.52
CA GLU A 85 -28.49 -6.87 0.34
C GLU A 85 -27.13 -7.57 0.16
N VAL A 86 -26.68 -7.76 -1.09
CA VAL A 86 -25.36 -8.34 -1.38
C VAL A 86 -24.25 -7.45 -0.84
N SER A 87 -24.31 -6.15 -1.09
CA SER A 87 -23.26 -5.23 -0.62
C SER A 87 -23.18 -5.17 0.91
N GLU A 88 -24.32 -5.22 1.62
CA GLU A 88 -24.32 -5.28 3.08
C GLU A 88 -23.78 -6.62 3.60
N LEU A 89 -24.07 -7.74 2.91
CA LEU A 89 -23.47 -9.05 3.24
C LEU A 89 -21.94 -9.04 3.10
N ILE A 90 -21.42 -8.43 2.03
CA ILE A 90 -19.97 -8.23 1.85
C ILE A 90 -19.42 -7.37 3.01
N PHE A 91 -20.09 -6.28 3.35
CA PHE A 91 -19.65 -5.38 4.43
C PHE A 91 -19.65 -6.05 5.81
N GLU A 92 -20.65 -6.86 6.15
CA GLU A 92 -20.66 -7.62 7.41
C GLU A 92 -19.48 -8.60 7.49
N THR A 93 -19.11 -9.20 6.35
CA THR A 93 -17.92 -10.07 6.25
C THR A 93 -16.64 -9.28 6.47
N CYS A 94 -16.49 -8.12 5.82
CA CYS A 94 -15.36 -7.21 6.00
C CYS A 94 -15.21 -6.77 7.47
N LYS A 95 -16.33 -6.44 8.12
CA LYS A 95 -16.37 -6.02 9.52
C LYS A 95 -15.85 -7.10 10.46
N ALA A 96 -16.28 -8.35 10.26
CA ALA A 96 -15.80 -9.48 11.05
C ALA A 96 -14.29 -9.69 10.87
N TYR A 97 -13.80 -9.59 9.63
CA TYR A 97 -12.37 -9.66 9.31
C TYR A 97 -11.57 -8.57 10.03
N LEU A 98 -11.97 -7.30 9.94
CA LEU A 98 -11.25 -6.19 10.56
C LEU A 98 -11.16 -6.28 12.07
N ILE A 99 -12.24 -6.70 12.74
CA ILE A 99 -12.23 -6.88 14.19
C ILE A 99 -11.17 -7.92 14.57
N GLN A 100 -11.04 -8.98 13.78
CA GLN A 100 -10.05 -10.02 13.98
C GLN A 100 -8.62 -9.52 13.69
N GLN A 101 -8.43 -8.66 12.69
CA GLN A 101 -7.15 -7.99 12.45
C GLN A 101 -6.77 -7.01 13.56
N GLY A 102 -7.72 -6.21 14.06
CA GLY A 102 -7.50 -5.27 15.16
C GLY A 102 -6.99 -5.97 16.42
N LYS A 103 -7.56 -7.14 16.76
CA LYS A 103 -7.07 -7.97 17.88
C LYS A 103 -5.62 -8.40 17.68
N MET A 104 -5.23 -8.78 16.47
CA MET A 104 -3.86 -9.18 16.15
C MET A 104 -2.91 -7.98 16.21
N ILE A 105 -3.30 -6.83 15.67
CA ILE A 105 -2.51 -5.59 15.71
C ILE A 105 -2.22 -5.19 17.17
N LEU A 106 -3.20 -5.33 18.08
CA LEU A 106 -2.96 -5.08 19.51
C LEU A 106 -1.91 -6.02 20.12
N VAL A 107 -1.84 -7.28 19.66
CA VAL A 107 -0.78 -8.21 20.11
C VAL A 107 0.58 -7.76 19.58
N LEU A 108 0.66 -7.33 18.33
CA LEU A 108 1.90 -6.82 17.76
C LEU A 108 2.33 -5.51 18.44
N GLU A 109 1.38 -4.62 18.73
CA GLU A 109 1.62 -3.37 19.43
C GLU A 109 2.11 -3.61 20.86
N ALA A 110 1.62 -4.64 21.55
CA ALA A 110 2.15 -4.99 22.85
C ALA A 110 3.65 -5.35 22.77
N ILE A 111 4.10 -6.00 21.69
CA ILE A 111 5.53 -6.34 21.48
C ILE A 111 6.35 -5.07 21.21
N ILE A 112 5.85 -4.17 20.37
CA ILE A 112 6.50 -2.89 20.06
C ILE A 112 6.51 -1.97 21.28
N GLY A 113 5.43 -1.90 22.03
CA GLY A 113 5.30 -1.16 23.28
C GLY A 113 6.32 -1.60 24.32
N VAL A 114 6.67 -2.89 24.39
CA VAL A 114 7.80 -3.35 25.23
C VAL A 114 9.13 -2.73 24.76
N CYS A 115 9.39 -2.66 23.45
CA CYS A 115 10.60 -2.03 22.92
C CYS A 115 10.64 -0.52 23.24
N ILE A 116 9.52 0.18 23.08
CA ILE A 116 9.36 1.60 23.43
C ILE A 116 9.66 1.82 24.92
N VAL A 117 9.09 0.99 25.81
CA VAL A 117 9.34 1.09 27.25
C VAL A 117 10.80 0.77 27.59
N VAL A 118 11.37 -0.30 27.05
CA VAL A 118 12.78 -0.66 27.29
C VAL A 118 13.69 0.49 26.88
N TYR A 119 13.50 1.05 25.68
CA TYR A 119 14.31 2.16 25.21
C TYR A 119 14.09 3.44 26.02
N PHE A 120 12.88 4.01 25.99
CA PHE A 120 12.66 5.35 26.55
C PHE A 120 12.66 5.35 28.09
N LYS A 121 12.17 4.30 28.74
CA LYS A 121 12.12 4.24 30.21
C LYS A 121 13.40 3.69 30.82
N MET A 122 13.89 2.55 30.33
CA MET A 122 15.00 1.83 30.99
C MET A 122 16.36 2.35 30.55
N LEU A 123 16.56 2.60 29.25
CA LEU A 123 17.85 3.05 28.71
C LEU A 123 17.98 4.58 28.74
N MET A 124 16.95 5.31 28.33
CA MET A 124 16.97 6.78 28.27
C MET A 124 16.51 7.48 29.55
N HIS A 125 16.02 6.73 30.54
CA HIS A 125 15.57 7.26 31.84
C HIS A 125 14.52 8.38 31.74
N MET A 126 13.72 8.43 30.67
CA MET A 126 12.69 9.46 30.50
C MET A 126 11.61 9.38 31.59
N PRO A 127 10.96 10.52 31.92
CA PRO A 127 9.82 10.55 32.82
C PRO A 127 8.72 9.60 32.34
N THR A 128 8.07 8.89 33.28
CA THR A 128 7.02 7.92 32.94
C THR A 128 5.88 8.56 32.13
N GLY A 129 5.57 9.84 32.38
CA GLY A 129 4.57 10.59 31.61
C GLY A 129 4.95 10.75 30.12
N THR A 130 6.22 11.04 29.82
CA THR A 130 6.72 11.16 28.44
C THR A 130 6.68 9.81 27.74
N VAL A 131 7.11 8.73 28.41
CA VAL A 131 7.06 7.37 27.83
C VAL A 131 5.62 6.95 27.54
N ALA A 132 4.70 7.22 28.47
CA ALA A 132 3.28 6.95 28.27
C ALA A 132 2.70 7.77 27.11
N MET A 133 3.16 9.01 26.92
CA MET A 133 2.77 9.86 25.80
C MET A 133 3.28 9.29 24.46
N VAL A 134 4.55 8.88 24.37
CA VAL A 134 5.10 8.25 23.16
C VAL A 134 4.33 6.96 22.80
N ALA A 135 4.06 6.10 23.79
CA ALA A 135 3.24 4.91 23.58
C ALA A 135 1.79 5.26 23.17
N ALA A 136 1.20 6.31 23.74
CA ALA A 136 -0.13 6.77 23.33
C ALA A 136 -0.15 7.27 21.88
N PHE A 137 0.91 7.94 21.42
CA PHE A 137 1.03 8.35 20.01
C PHE A 137 1.26 7.16 19.07
N SER A 138 1.95 6.10 19.49
CA SER A 138 1.99 4.83 18.74
C SER A 138 0.59 4.23 18.55
N VAL A 139 -0.18 4.14 19.62
CA VAL A 139 -1.59 3.70 19.54
C VAL A 139 -2.42 4.65 18.68
N LEU A 140 -2.18 5.95 18.74
CA LEU A 140 -2.88 6.93 17.90
C LEU A 140 -2.56 6.73 16.41
N GLY A 141 -1.32 6.41 16.05
CA GLY A 141 -0.92 6.04 14.68
C GLY A 141 -1.65 4.79 14.19
N ILE A 142 -1.75 3.76 15.04
CA ILE A 142 -2.56 2.55 14.74
C ILE A 142 -4.03 2.91 14.50
N LEU A 143 -4.62 3.72 15.39
CA LEU A 143 -6.01 4.16 15.27
C LEU A 143 -6.23 4.98 14.00
N GLY A 144 -5.27 5.82 13.61
CA GLY A 144 -5.24 6.53 12.34
C GLY A 144 -5.41 5.58 11.17
N SER A 145 -4.43 4.69 10.93
CA SER A 145 -4.45 3.69 9.85
C SER A 145 -5.71 2.81 9.88
N PHE A 146 -6.14 2.37 11.07
CA PHE A 146 -7.30 1.49 11.21
C PHE A 146 -8.63 2.21 10.94
N SER A 147 -8.76 3.48 11.35
CA SER A 147 -9.98 4.28 11.13
C SER A 147 -10.20 4.63 9.67
N VAL A 148 -9.13 5.03 8.97
CA VAL A 148 -9.21 5.34 7.53
C VAL A 148 -9.50 4.08 6.71
N ALA A 149 -8.91 2.94 7.10
CA ALA A 149 -9.24 1.63 6.51
C ALA A 149 -10.74 1.32 6.66
N TRP A 150 -11.29 1.45 7.87
CA TRP A 150 -12.71 1.21 8.12
C TRP A 150 -13.62 2.10 7.27
N PHE A 151 -13.26 3.38 7.15
CA PHE A 151 -13.96 4.32 6.28
C PHE A 151 -13.92 3.88 4.82
N GLY A 152 -12.73 3.52 4.31
CA GLY A 152 -12.50 3.07 2.94
C GLY A 152 -13.37 1.87 2.54
N MET A 153 -13.44 0.83 3.38
CA MET A 153 -14.37 -0.28 3.11
C MET A 153 -15.81 0.15 3.05
N ARG A 154 -16.27 0.94 4.03
CA ARG A 154 -17.70 1.25 4.11
C ARG A 154 -18.14 2.06 2.88
N ILE A 155 -17.34 3.03 2.46
CA ILE A 155 -17.68 3.80 1.26
C ILE A 155 -17.56 2.96 -0.02
N ASN A 156 -16.61 2.04 -0.12
CA ASN A 156 -16.51 1.13 -1.28
C ASN A 156 -17.71 0.18 -1.38
N ASN A 157 -18.21 -0.34 -0.27
CA ASN A 157 -19.49 -1.06 -0.25
C ASN A 157 -20.67 -0.17 -0.63
N TYR A 158 -20.69 1.10 -0.24
CA TYR A 158 -21.71 1.99 -0.80
C TYR A 158 -21.54 2.13 -2.31
N ALA A 159 -20.33 2.41 -2.80
CA ALA A 159 -20.09 2.64 -4.21
C ALA A 159 -20.34 1.42 -5.10
N ASN A 160 -20.00 0.19 -4.67
CA ASN A 160 -20.11 -1.02 -5.50
C ASN A 160 -21.55 -1.29 -5.95
N SER A 161 -22.50 -1.25 -5.02
CA SER A 161 -23.92 -1.51 -5.28
C SER A 161 -24.58 -0.43 -6.12
N ARG A 162 -24.17 0.84 -5.95
CA ARG A 162 -24.71 1.94 -6.78
C ARG A 162 -24.07 1.97 -8.17
N THR A 163 -22.82 1.56 -8.29
CA THR A 163 -22.16 1.38 -9.59
C THR A 163 -22.81 0.23 -10.36
N ALA A 164 -23.02 -0.92 -9.71
CA ALA A 164 -23.74 -2.07 -10.26
C ALA A 164 -25.15 -1.68 -10.74
N PHE A 165 -25.93 -0.99 -9.90
CA PHE A 165 -27.28 -0.56 -10.27
C PHE A 165 -27.28 0.49 -11.39
N SER A 166 -26.37 1.46 -11.34
CA SER A 166 -26.28 2.50 -12.37
C SER A 166 -25.87 1.96 -13.74
N SER A 167 -25.18 0.82 -13.80
CA SER A 167 -24.83 0.16 -15.06
C SER A 167 -26.06 -0.25 -15.87
N LEU A 168 -27.18 -0.56 -15.21
CA LEU A 168 -28.43 -0.96 -15.85
C LEU A 168 -29.04 0.16 -16.72
N GLY A 169 -28.67 1.41 -16.49
CA GLY A 169 -29.06 2.54 -17.34
C GLY A 169 -28.31 2.60 -18.69
N ALA A 170 -27.41 1.64 -18.97
CA ALA A 170 -26.67 1.51 -20.23
C ALA A 170 -25.77 2.70 -20.61
N LYS A 171 -25.47 3.58 -19.64
CA LYS A 171 -24.58 4.73 -19.79
C LYS A 171 -23.24 4.49 -19.07
N PRO A 172 -22.10 4.63 -19.76
CA PRO A 172 -20.79 4.34 -19.16
C PRO A 172 -20.32 5.42 -18.16
N TYR A 173 -20.72 6.69 -18.33
CA TYR A 173 -20.20 7.78 -17.48
C TYR A 173 -20.48 7.59 -15.98
N PRO A 174 -21.73 7.30 -15.53
CA PRO A 174 -21.99 7.03 -14.11
C PRO A 174 -21.23 5.82 -13.54
N VAL A 175 -20.97 4.82 -14.37
CA VAL A 175 -20.23 3.61 -13.99
C VAL A 175 -18.75 3.95 -13.68
N MET A 176 -18.21 4.98 -14.31
CA MET A 176 -16.89 5.55 -14.00
C MET A 176 -16.92 6.57 -12.85
N ASP A 177 -17.92 7.45 -12.83
CA ASP A 177 -18.00 8.58 -11.90
C ASP A 177 -18.18 8.13 -10.44
N ILE A 178 -18.99 7.10 -10.17
CA ILE A 178 -19.27 6.64 -8.80
C ILE A 178 -18.02 6.06 -8.12
N PRO A 179 -17.26 5.13 -8.73
CA PRO A 179 -15.98 4.66 -8.17
C PRO A 179 -14.98 5.78 -7.96
N MET A 180 -14.87 6.72 -8.92
CA MET A 180 -13.98 7.88 -8.79
C MET A 180 -14.33 8.77 -7.59
N ARG A 181 -15.63 9.02 -7.37
CA ARG A 181 -16.13 9.76 -6.21
C ARG A 181 -15.80 9.05 -4.89
N SER A 182 -15.93 7.72 -4.86
CA SER A 182 -15.54 6.91 -3.71
C SER A 182 -14.05 7.08 -3.40
N GLY A 183 -13.20 6.87 -4.39
CA GLY A 183 -11.76 6.98 -4.26
C GLY A 183 -11.29 8.37 -3.79
N MET A 184 -11.84 9.43 -4.39
CA MET A 184 -11.52 10.81 -3.98
C MET A 184 -11.93 11.10 -2.54
N SER A 185 -13.09 10.61 -2.12
CA SER A 185 -13.55 10.74 -0.74
C SER A 185 -12.61 10.04 0.24
N ILE A 186 -12.10 8.85 -0.10
CA ILE A 186 -11.10 8.13 0.71
C ILE A 186 -9.80 8.93 0.80
N GLY A 187 -9.25 9.32 -0.36
CA GLY A 187 -7.96 9.99 -0.46
C GLY A 187 -7.91 11.33 0.30
N VAL A 188 -8.96 12.16 0.18
CA VAL A 188 -9.04 13.43 0.92
C VAL A 188 -9.15 13.20 2.41
N LEU A 189 -10.06 12.32 2.85
CA LEU A 189 -10.27 12.06 4.28
C LEU A 189 -9.00 11.52 4.94
N LEU A 190 -8.34 10.55 4.30
CA LEU A 190 -7.11 9.93 4.78
C LEU A 190 -6.03 10.97 5.07
N ILE A 191 -5.71 11.82 4.09
CA ILE A 191 -4.63 12.80 4.21
C ILE A 191 -4.99 13.88 5.24
N CYS A 192 -6.28 14.25 5.32
CA CYS A 192 -6.71 15.22 6.30
C CYS A 192 -6.63 14.67 7.74
N VAL A 193 -7.00 13.41 7.97
CA VAL A 193 -6.86 12.76 9.29
C VAL A 193 -5.38 12.69 9.69
N GLU A 194 -4.52 12.29 8.76
CA GLU A 194 -3.08 12.21 8.97
C GLU A 194 -2.47 13.59 9.30
N LEU A 195 -2.77 14.61 8.50
CA LEU A 195 -2.27 15.96 8.72
C LEU A 195 -2.78 16.57 10.03
N LEU A 196 -4.03 16.29 10.39
CA LEU A 196 -4.60 16.75 11.66
C LEU A 196 -3.80 16.17 12.83
N MET A 197 -3.44 14.89 12.79
CA MET A 197 -2.63 14.25 13.82
C MET A 197 -1.20 14.81 13.86
N MET A 198 -0.52 14.91 12.72
CA MET A 198 0.86 15.44 12.67
C MET A 198 0.96 16.91 13.09
N ILE A 199 0.07 17.78 12.58
CA ILE A 199 0.03 19.19 12.98
C ILE A 199 -0.35 19.31 14.46
N GLY A 200 -1.23 18.43 14.95
CA GLY A 200 -1.55 18.33 16.36
C GLY A 200 -0.33 18.05 17.23
N ILE A 201 0.58 17.18 16.78
CA ILE A 201 1.87 16.95 17.46
C ILE A 201 2.70 18.24 17.48
N LEU A 202 2.83 18.94 16.34
CA LEU A 202 3.63 20.17 16.27
C LEU A 202 3.12 21.31 17.15
N LEU A 203 1.79 21.46 17.28
CA LEU A 203 1.19 22.61 17.95
C LEU A 203 0.87 22.36 19.43
N PHE A 204 0.56 21.12 19.82
CA PHE A 204 0.03 20.82 21.15
C PHE A 204 0.96 19.94 22.00
N VAL A 205 1.95 19.26 21.41
CA VAL A 205 2.95 18.50 22.17
C VAL A 205 4.14 19.40 22.47
N PRO A 206 4.68 19.40 23.71
CA PRO A 206 5.89 20.16 24.02
C PRO A 206 7.05 19.80 23.08
N SER A 207 7.75 20.83 22.59
CA SER A 207 8.84 20.70 21.61
C SER A 207 9.90 19.65 21.99
N GLN A 208 10.20 19.48 23.27
CA GLN A 208 11.17 18.50 23.77
C GLN A 208 10.69 17.04 23.59
N SER A 209 9.38 16.80 23.59
CA SER A 209 8.81 15.46 23.44
C SER A 209 8.23 15.20 22.04
N ALA A 210 8.01 16.25 21.25
CA ALA A 210 7.40 16.15 19.92
C ALA A 210 8.17 15.18 19.00
N GLY A 211 9.51 15.22 19.02
CA GLY A 211 10.35 14.29 18.26
C GLY A 211 10.10 12.81 18.61
N ALA A 212 10.10 12.47 19.89
CA ALA A 212 9.83 11.11 20.36
C ALA A 212 8.38 10.68 20.07
N CYS A 213 7.41 11.60 20.17
CA CYS A 213 6.02 11.34 19.82
C CYS A 213 5.82 11.09 18.33
N PHE A 214 6.54 11.80 17.44
CA PHE A 214 6.54 11.49 16.01
C PHE A 214 7.09 10.11 15.72
N LEU A 215 8.17 9.71 16.38
CA LEU A 215 8.72 8.36 16.22
C LEU A 215 7.71 7.30 16.68
N GLY A 216 7.10 7.50 17.85
CA GLY A 216 6.03 6.61 18.34
C GLY A 216 4.87 6.51 17.34
N PHE A 217 4.35 7.66 16.90
CA PHE A 217 3.28 7.75 15.90
C PHE A 217 3.63 7.01 14.60
N ALA A 218 4.80 7.27 14.03
CA ALA A 218 5.27 6.66 12.78
C ALA A 218 5.44 5.13 12.91
N ILE A 219 5.98 4.64 14.03
CA ILE A 219 6.09 3.20 14.28
C ILE A 219 4.70 2.55 14.35
N GLY A 220 3.75 3.18 15.06
CA GLY A 220 2.40 2.67 15.22
C GLY A 220 1.61 2.62 13.91
N GLU A 221 1.63 3.69 13.12
CA GLU A 221 0.96 3.71 11.81
C GLU A 221 1.57 2.68 10.84
N SER A 222 2.90 2.50 10.82
CA SER A 222 3.59 1.49 10.00
C SER A 222 3.30 0.07 10.44
N LEU A 223 3.16 -0.17 11.74
CA LEU A 223 2.77 -1.48 12.24
C LEU A 223 1.37 -1.86 11.76
N ALA A 224 0.41 -0.94 11.89
CA ALA A 224 -0.96 -1.15 11.44
C ALA A 224 -1.04 -1.31 9.91
N ALA A 225 -0.38 -0.43 9.16
CA ALA A 225 -0.33 -0.50 7.70
C ALA A 225 0.28 -1.82 7.19
N SER A 226 1.41 -2.24 7.78
CA SER A 226 2.05 -3.53 7.46
C SER A 226 1.10 -4.69 7.70
N ALA A 227 0.49 -4.76 8.89
CA ALA A 227 -0.42 -5.83 9.26
C ALA A 227 -1.65 -5.90 8.36
N LEU A 228 -2.30 -4.76 8.12
CA LEU A 228 -3.50 -4.68 7.28
C LEU A 228 -3.17 -5.02 5.81
N ARG A 229 -2.05 -4.55 5.26
CA ARG A 229 -1.64 -4.83 3.89
C ARG A 229 -1.28 -6.30 3.67
N ILE A 230 -0.49 -6.89 4.58
CA ILE A 230 -0.04 -8.29 4.47
C ILE A 230 -1.21 -9.24 4.70
N CYS A 231 -1.96 -9.08 5.79
CA CYS A 231 -3.12 -9.92 6.04
C CYS A 231 -4.22 -9.73 5.00
N GLY A 232 -4.43 -8.50 4.55
CA GLY A 232 -5.40 -8.17 3.50
C GLY A 232 -5.06 -8.91 2.23
N GLY A 233 -3.83 -8.72 1.73
CA GLY A 233 -3.31 -9.39 0.54
C GLY A 233 -3.38 -10.91 0.60
N ILE A 234 -2.93 -11.52 1.71
CA ILE A 234 -3.02 -12.97 1.88
C ILE A 234 -4.48 -13.44 1.88
N PHE A 235 -5.36 -12.72 2.58
CA PHE A 235 -6.78 -13.07 2.65
C PHE A 235 -7.44 -13.01 1.26
N THR A 236 -7.31 -11.89 0.54
CA THR A 236 -7.94 -11.72 -0.78
C THR A 236 -7.45 -12.78 -1.75
N LYS A 237 -6.14 -12.99 -1.88
CA LYS A 237 -5.64 -13.92 -2.89
C LYS A 237 -5.87 -15.39 -2.54
N ILE A 238 -6.13 -15.74 -1.28
CA ILE A 238 -6.63 -17.10 -0.95
C ILE A 238 -8.07 -17.26 -1.47
N ALA A 239 -8.91 -16.25 -1.28
CA ALA A 239 -10.30 -16.28 -1.69
C ALA A 239 -10.46 -16.23 -3.21
N ASP A 240 -9.72 -15.35 -3.87
CA ASP A 240 -9.66 -15.14 -5.32
C ASP A 240 -9.24 -16.43 -6.04
N ILE A 241 -8.02 -16.93 -5.82
CA ILE A 241 -7.55 -18.21 -6.40
C ILE A 241 -8.48 -19.37 -6.03
N GLY A 242 -9.02 -19.37 -4.81
CA GLY A 242 -9.99 -20.35 -4.35
C GLY A 242 -11.25 -20.38 -5.20
N SER A 243 -11.75 -19.21 -5.56
CA SER A 243 -12.97 -18.99 -6.34
C SER A 243 -12.71 -19.16 -7.84
N ASP A 244 -11.65 -18.55 -8.36
CA ASP A 244 -11.33 -18.49 -9.79
C ASP A 244 -10.94 -19.85 -10.38
N LEU A 245 -10.27 -20.71 -9.61
CA LEU A 245 -10.00 -22.07 -10.06
C LEU A 245 -11.28 -22.89 -10.29
N MET A 246 -12.43 -22.48 -9.73
CA MET A 246 -13.71 -23.15 -9.97
C MET A 246 -14.22 -22.90 -11.39
N LYS A 247 -13.83 -21.80 -12.04
CA LYS A 247 -14.10 -21.52 -13.46
C LYS A 247 -13.58 -22.67 -14.33
N ILE A 248 -12.37 -23.14 -14.05
CA ILE A 248 -11.74 -24.23 -14.81
C ILE A 248 -12.27 -25.60 -14.38
N VAL A 249 -12.45 -25.81 -13.07
CA VAL A 249 -12.84 -27.14 -12.53
C VAL A 249 -14.29 -27.49 -12.87
N PHE A 250 -15.21 -26.53 -12.77
CA PHE A 250 -16.65 -26.76 -12.91
C PHE A 250 -17.27 -26.05 -14.12
N ASN A 251 -16.50 -25.27 -14.88
CA ASN A 251 -16.97 -24.53 -16.05
C ASN A 251 -18.16 -23.59 -15.73
N ILE A 252 -18.03 -22.87 -14.61
CA ILE A 252 -19.00 -21.87 -14.14
C ILE A 252 -18.53 -20.45 -14.51
N LYS A 253 -19.45 -19.47 -14.41
CA LYS A 253 -19.12 -18.05 -14.61
C LYS A 253 -18.19 -17.53 -13.49
N GLU A 254 -17.50 -16.44 -13.76
CA GLU A 254 -16.90 -15.58 -12.72
C GLU A 254 -18.00 -15.08 -11.77
N ASP A 255 -17.71 -15.05 -10.47
CA ASP A 255 -18.64 -14.62 -9.41
C ASP A 255 -19.99 -15.35 -9.34
N ASP A 256 -20.02 -16.61 -9.78
CA ASP A 256 -21.23 -17.42 -9.74
C ASP A 256 -21.78 -17.53 -8.30
N ALA A 257 -23.05 -17.16 -8.12
CA ALA A 257 -23.69 -17.15 -6.80
C ALA A 257 -23.71 -18.51 -6.07
N ARG A 258 -23.48 -19.62 -6.79
CA ARG A 258 -23.39 -20.98 -6.21
C ARG A 258 -22.01 -21.28 -5.61
N ASN A 259 -21.00 -20.49 -5.93
CA ASN A 259 -19.65 -20.66 -5.42
C ASN A 259 -19.52 -20.00 -4.03
N PRO A 260 -19.28 -20.79 -2.95
CA PRO A 260 -19.15 -20.24 -1.59
C PRO A 260 -17.92 -19.34 -1.40
N GLY A 261 -16.97 -19.32 -2.33
CA GLY A 261 -15.78 -18.46 -2.25
C GLY A 261 -16.03 -16.99 -2.57
N VAL A 262 -17.05 -16.67 -3.37
CA VAL A 262 -17.21 -15.32 -3.97
C VAL A 262 -17.44 -14.23 -2.93
N ILE A 263 -18.19 -14.51 -1.85
CA ILE A 263 -18.36 -13.51 -0.77
C ILE A 263 -17.03 -13.24 -0.04
N ALA A 264 -16.19 -14.27 0.12
CA ALA A 264 -14.87 -14.11 0.70
C ALA A 264 -13.95 -13.33 -0.25
N ASP A 265 -14.12 -13.52 -1.55
CA ASP A 265 -13.39 -12.82 -2.60
C ASP A 265 -13.68 -11.31 -2.57
N CYS A 266 -14.97 -10.94 -2.67
CA CYS A 266 -15.39 -9.55 -2.59
C CYS A 266 -14.98 -8.89 -1.26
N ALA A 267 -15.08 -9.62 -0.14
CA ALA A 267 -14.61 -9.13 1.15
C ALA A 267 -13.08 -8.97 1.16
N GLY A 268 -12.38 -9.82 0.40
CA GLY A 268 -10.96 -9.75 0.13
C GLY A 268 -10.58 -8.49 -0.62
N ASP A 269 -11.23 -8.13 -1.72
CA ASP A 269 -10.88 -6.90 -2.47
C ASP A 269 -11.02 -5.66 -1.60
N ASN A 270 -12.03 -5.68 -0.73
CA ASN A 270 -12.21 -4.66 0.30
C ASN A 270 -11.07 -4.68 1.35
N ALA A 271 -10.68 -5.84 1.84
CA ALA A 271 -9.66 -6.01 2.88
C ALA A 271 -8.21 -5.85 2.40
N GLY A 272 -7.90 -6.23 1.17
CA GLY A 272 -6.56 -6.22 0.58
C GLY A 272 -6.36 -5.04 -0.36
N ASP A 273 -7.27 -4.89 -1.32
CA ASP A 273 -7.12 -3.95 -2.45
C ASP A 273 -7.68 -2.56 -2.12
N SER A 274 -8.53 -2.42 -1.10
CA SER A 274 -9.02 -1.12 -0.62
C SER A 274 -8.42 -0.70 0.72
N VAL A 275 -8.53 -1.53 1.76
CA VAL A 275 -7.94 -1.25 3.08
C VAL A 275 -6.44 -1.14 3.02
N GLY A 276 -5.81 -2.05 2.28
CA GLY A 276 -4.37 -2.10 2.14
C GLY A 276 -3.80 -0.76 1.67
N PRO A 277 -4.19 -0.24 0.49
CA PRO A 277 -3.66 1.04 0.03
C PRO A 277 -4.09 2.23 0.89
N THR A 278 -5.26 2.17 1.52
CA THR A 278 -5.71 3.25 2.41
C THR A 278 -4.81 3.33 3.66
N ALA A 279 -4.51 2.21 4.31
CA ALA A 279 -3.61 2.19 5.46
C ALA A 279 -2.15 2.47 5.06
N ASP A 280 -1.68 1.89 3.95
CA ASP A 280 -0.34 2.14 3.38
C ASP A 280 -0.17 3.60 2.92
N GLY A 281 -1.22 4.19 2.36
CA GLY A 281 -1.30 5.60 2.01
C GLY A 281 -1.14 6.47 3.25
N PHE A 282 -1.96 6.27 4.28
CA PHE A 282 -1.90 7.03 5.54
C PHE A 282 -0.48 7.04 6.09
N GLU A 283 0.12 5.86 6.19
CA GLU A 283 1.46 5.72 6.71
C GLU A 283 2.55 6.28 5.77
N THR A 284 2.41 6.16 4.44
CA THR A 284 3.36 6.79 3.51
C THR A 284 3.41 8.30 3.70
N TYR A 285 2.26 8.94 3.94
CA TYR A 285 2.16 10.37 4.25
C TYR A 285 2.85 10.72 5.57
N GLY A 286 2.50 10.01 6.65
CA GLY A 286 3.07 10.22 7.98
C GLY A 286 4.58 10.06 8.00
N VAL A 287 5.07 8.91 7.53
CA VAL A 287 6.48 8.53 7.54
C VAL A 287 7.34 9.43 6.68
N THR A 288 6.87 9.82 5.48
CA THR A 288 7.61 10.77 4.65
C THR A 288 7.70 12.14 5.34
N GLY A 289 6.64 12.56 6.03
CA GLY A 289 6.66 13.75 6.87
C GLY A 289 7.68 13.65 8.00
N VAL A 290 7.68 12.56 8.77
CA VAL A 290 8.63 12.34 9.88
C VAL A 290 10.08 12.27 9.37
N ALA A 291 10.32 11.62 8.23
CA ALA A 291 11.64 11.54 7.62
C ALA A 291 12.16 12.94 7.22
N LEU A 292 11.32 13.78 6.62
CA LEU A 292 11.68 15.15 6.28
C LEU A 292 11.91 16.04 7.51
N ILE A 293 11.06 15.94 8.53
CA ILE A 293 11.27 16.68 9.80
C ILE A 293 12.62 16.28 10.41
N SER A 294 12.89 14.98 10.49
CA SER A 294 14.15 14.45 11.02
C SER A 294 15.34 14.99 10.24
N PHE A 295 15.29 14.95 8.90
CA PHE A 295 16.35 15.50 8.07
C PHE A 295 16.51 17.02 8.26
N ILE A 296 15.42 17.79 8.27
CA ILE A 296 15.48 19.24 8.45
C ILE A 296 16.16 19.58 9.78
N VAL A 297 15.79 18.91 10.87
CA VAL A 297 16.39 19.13 12.20
C VAL A 297 17.87 18.72 12.24
N LEU A 298 18.26 17.63 11.56
CA LEU A 298 19.62 17.09 11.63
C LEU A 298 20.60 17.74 10.63
N ALA A 299 20.11 18.33 9.54
CA ALA A 299 20.96 18.74 8.42
C ALA A 299 20.65 20.13 7.86
N ALA A 300 19.40 20.62 7.92
CA ALA A 300 19.10 21.98 7.49
C ALA A 300 19.56 22.99 8.55
N GLY A 301 20.14 24.11 8.12
CA GLY A 301 20.78 25.05 9.04
C GLY A 301 22.08 24.54 9.65
N MET A 302 22.62 23.42 9.18
CA MET A 302 23.89 22.85 9.66
C MET A 302 24.98 22.97 8.58
N LEU A 303 26.23 23.19 9.01
CA LEU A 303 27.41 23.19 8.15
C LEU A 303 28.54 22.35 8.77
N HIS A 304 29.40 21.79 7.93
CA HIS A 304 30.63 21.16 8.38
C HIS A 304 31.58 22.23 8.92
N GLY A 305 31.88 22.16 10.21
CA GLY A 305 32.88 22.99 10.87
C GLY A 305 34.30 22.66 10.42
N PRO A 306 35.31 23.44 10.86
CA PRO A 306 36.72 23.21 10.53
C PRO A 306 37.25 21.85 11.00
N ASP A 307 36.62 21.25 12.01
CA ASP A 307 36.91 19.92 12.56
C ASP A 307 36.17 18.78 11.82
N GLY A 308 35.40 19.12 10.79
CA GLY A 308 34.60 18.18 9.99
C GLY A 308 33.28 17.77 10.65
N LYS A 309 32.95 18.28 11.85
CA LYS A 309 31.68 17.99 12.53
C LYS A 309 30.56 18.90 12.06
N LEU A 310 29.32 18.42 12.13
CA LEU A 310 28.17 19.27 11.88
C LEU A 310 27.99 20.27 13.01
N THR A 311 27.87 21.53 12.64
CA THR A 311 27.64 22.65 13.55
C THR A 311 26.46 23.47 13.06
N LEU A 312 25.63 23.93 14.00
CA LEU A 312 24.49 24.78 13.69
C LEU A 312 24.99 26.16 13.25
N MET A 313 24.60 26.59 12.05
CA MET A 313 24.96 27.90 11.53
C MET A 313 24.16 29.02 12.22
N GLU A 314 24.65 30.26 12.11
CA GLU A 314 23.89 31.41 12.57
C GLU A 314 22.56 31.52 11.81
N GLY A 315 21.44 31.59 12.54
CA GLY A 315 20.10 31.54 11.94
C GLY A 315 19.65 30.14 11.48
N GLY A 316 20.42 29.08 11.75
CA GLY A 316 20.08 27.71 11.36
C GLY A 316 18.74 27.23 11.90
N THR A 317 18.40 27.53 13.16
CA THR A 317 17.08 27.20 13.74
C THR A 317 15.92 27.89 13.03
N LEU A 318 16.12 29.11 12.52
CA LEU A 318 15.12 29.82 11.72
C LEU A 318 14.90 29.12 10.37
N ILE A 319 15.96 28.64 9.72
CA ILE A 319 15.86 27.84 8.49
C ILE A 319 15.06 26.57 8.76
N GLN A 320 15.39 25.85 9.84
CA GLN A 320 14.68 24.63 10.22
C GLN A 320 13.19 24.87 10.45
N ALA A 321 12.85 25.88 11.26
CA ALA A 321 11.46 26.25 11.54
C ALA A 321 10.71 26.66 10.26
N LYS A 322 11.32 27.49 9.42
CA LYS A 322 10.71 27.93 8.15
C LYS A 322 10.45 26.75 7.22
N LEU A 323 11.40 25.82 7.08
CA LEU A 323 11.25 24.65 6.22
C LEU A 323 10.20 23.66 6.76
N ILE A 324 10.12 23.44 8.08
CA ILE A 324 9.07 22.60 8.69
C ILE A 324 7.69 23.18 8.40
N VAL A 325 7.48 24.47 8.65
CA VAL A 325 6.18 25.11 8.36
C VAL A 325 5.87 25.06 6.87
N TRP A 326 6.87 25.27 6.01
CA TRP A 326 6.70 25.20 4.55
C TRP A 326 6.29 23.81 4.06
N ILE A 327 6.92 22.72 4.50
CA ILE A 327 6.50 21.37 4.05
C ILE A 327 5.07 21.05 4.48
N PHE A 328 4.62 21.51 5.65
CA PHE A 328 3.23 21.32 6.08
C PHE A 328 2.26 22.21 5.29
N ALA A 329 2.61 23.48 5.06
CA ALA A 329 1.82 24.37 4.21
C ALA A 329 1.64 23.80 2.79
N MET A 330 2.70 23.22 2.24
CA MET A 330 2.67 22.50 0.96
C MET A 330 1.67 21.34 1.00
N ARG A 331 1.71 20.47 2.02
CA ARG A 331 0.78 19.33 2.15
C ARG A 331 -0.68 19.78 2.31
N ILE A 332 -0.92 20.84 3.07
CA ILE A 332 -2.26 21.42 3.25
C ILE A 332 -2.82 21.87 1.88
N LEU A 333 -2.00 22.55 1.08
CA LEU A 333 -2.42 23.02 -0.24
C LEU A 333 -2.55 21.90 -1.26
N MET A 334 -1.82 20.79 -1.11
CA MET A 334 -2.00 19.59 -1.94
C MET A 334 -3.42 19.00 -1.84
N ILE A 335 -4.11 19.16 -0.70
CA ILE A 335 -5.53 18.78 -0.56
C ILE A 335 -6.40 19.66 -1.48
N VAL A 336 -6.19 20.98 -1.41
CA VAL A 336 -6.96 21.97 -2.18
C VAL A 336 -6.70 21.79 -3.68
N THR A 337 -5.45 21.63 -4.09
CA THR A 337 -5.10 21.41 -5.50
C THR A 337 -5.70 20.13 -6.05
N SER A 338 -5.72 19.05 -5.27
CA SER A 338 -6.32 17.78 -5.68
C SER A 338 -7.84 17.90 -5.85
N LEU A 339 -8.53 18.59 -4.94
CA LEU A 339 -9.97 18.86 -5.06
C LEU A 339 -10.31 19.73 -6.26
N VAL A 340 -9.56 20.81 -6.49
CA VAL A 340 -9.73 21.67 -7.66
C VAL A 340 -9.48 20.88 -8.94
N SER A 341 -8.41 20.10 -9.01
CA SER A 341 -8.07 19.27 -10.18
C SER A 341 -9.13 18.21 -10.44
N TYR A 342 -9.67 17.61 -9.39
CA TYR A 342 -10.79 16.68 -9.48
C TYR A 342 -12.05 17.33 -10.06
N TRP A 343 -12.44 18.52 -9.60
CA TRP A 343 -13.61 19.22 -10.14
C TRP A 343 -13.40 19.68 -11.59
N VAL A 344 -12.22 20.18 -11.92
CA VAL A 344 -11.86 20.57 -13.30
C VAL A 344 -11.91 19.35 -14.22
N ASN A 345 -11.28 18.24 -13.82
CA ASN A 345 -11.29 17.00 -14.59
C ASN A 345 -12.70 16.41 -14.71
N GLY A 346 -13.51 16.48 -13.65
CA GLY A 346 -14.90 16.04 -13.65
C GLY A 346 -15.76 16.87 -14.61
N ALA A 347 -15.60 18.19 -14.62
CA ALA A 347 -16.30 19.07 -15.56
C ALA A 347 -15.91 18.77 -17.02
N MET A 348 -14.62 18.56 -17.30
CA MET A 348 -14.12 18.17 -18.61
C MET A 348 -14.65 16.80 -19.03
N SER A 349 -14.56 15.80 -18.15
CA SER A 349 -15.00 14.43 -18.42
C SER A 349 -16.51 14.38 -18.66
N LYS A 350 -17.30 15.10 -17.88
CA LYS A 350 -18.74 15.21 -18.09
C LYS A 350 -19.07 15.83 -19.44
N ALA A 351 -18.39 16.93 -19.81
CA ALA A 351 -18.60 17.58 -21.10
C ALA A 351 -18.23 16.67 -22.30
N LEU A 352 -17.21 15.82 -22.14
CA LEU A 352 -16.70 14.96 -23.22
C LEU A 352 -17.42 13.61 -23.33
N TYR A 353 -17.93 13.07 -22.22
CA TYR A 353 -18.34 11.66 -22.13
C TYR A 353 -19.77 11.44 -21.62
N ALA A 354 -20.45 12.42 -21.04
CA ALA A 354 -21.78 12.20 -20.43
C ALA A 354 -22.83 11.66 -21.42
N ASP A 355 -22.81 12.16 -22.66
CA ASP A 355 -23.77 11.76 -23.69
C ASP A 355 -23.29 10.61 -24.58
N LYS A 356 -22.04 10.15 -24.40
CA LYS A 356 -21.47 9.07 -25.22
C LYS A 356 -21.97 7.71 -24.76
N ASP A 357 -22.22 6.85 -25.74
CA ASP A 357 -22.66 5.47 -25.49
C ASP A 357 -21.51 4.49 -25.24
N HIS A 358 -20.27 4.91 -25.52
CA HIS A 358 -19.01 4.20 -25.26
C HIS A 358 -17.85 5.21 -25.17
N PHE A 359 -16.91 4.98 -24.26
CA PHE A 359 -15.62 5.67 -24.20
C PHE A 359 -14.61 4.83 -23.41
N ASP A 360 -13.32 5.17 -23.57
CA ASP A 360 -12.25 4.53 -22.84
C ASP A 360 -12.25 4.92 -21.35
N PHE A 361 -12.57 3.96 -20.47
CA PHE A 361 -12.55 4.18 -19.03
C PHE A 361 -11.19 4.61 -18.50
N GLU A 362 -10.07 4.29 -19.16
CA GLU A 362 -8.74 4.73 -18.71
C GLU A 362 -8.47 6.23 -18.94
N ALA A 363 -9.21 6.88 -19.86
CA ALA A 363 -8.92 8.25 -20.28
C ALA A 363 -9.23 9.32 -19.20
N PRO A 364 -10.39 9.31 -18.51
CA PRO A 364 -10.67 10.26 -17.43
C PRO A 364 -9.70 10.15 -16.25
N LEU A 365 -9.25 8.93 -15.93
CA LEU A 365 -8.31 8.67 -14.84
C LEU A 365 -6.91 9.18 -15.20
N THR A 366 -6.44 8.89 -16.42
CA THR A 366 -5.17 9.44 -16.95
C THR A 366 -5.19 10.97 -16.94
N SER A 367 -6.29 11.56 -17.43
CA SER A 367 -6.47 13.01 -17.44
C SER A 367 -6.39 13.60 -16.04
N LEU A 368 -7.01 12.97 -15.04
CA LEU A 368 -6.96 13.44 -13.65
C LEU A 368 -5.52 13.47 -13.11
N VAL A 369 -4.72 12.44 -13.36
CA VAL A 369 -3.30 12.35 -12.95
C VAL A 369 -2.50 13.51 -13.55
N TRP A 370 -2.64 13.76 -14.85
CA TRP A 370 -1.90 14.85 -15.53
C TRP A 370 -2.38 16.25 -15.12
N VAL A 371 -3.68 16.48 -15.06
CA VAL A 371 -4.25 17.77 -14.62
C VAL A 371 -3.76 18.09 -13.21
N THR A 372 -3.84 17.11 -12.31
CA THR A 372 -3.39 17.30 -10.92
C THR A 372 -1.89 17.55 -10.84
N SER A 373 -1.09 16.86 -11.65
CA SER A 373 0.37 17.09 -11.71
C SER A 373 0.70 18.52 -12.11
N VAL A 374 0.10 19.01 -13.19
CA VAL A 374 0.36 20.37 -13.70
C VAL A 374 -0.09 21.43 -12.69
N VAL A 375 -1.30 21.30 -12.15
CA VAL A 375 -1.83 22.22 -11.13
C VAL A 375 -0.95 22.19 -9.86
N SER A 376 -0.57 21.01 -9.40
CA SER A 376 0.28 20.84 -8.21
C SER A 376 1.66 21.46 -8.40
N MET A 377 2.30 21.32 -9.56
CA MET A 377 3.56 22.00 -9.88
C MET A 377 3.41 23.53 -9.85
N VAL A 378 2.37 24.08 -10.50
CA VAL A 378 2.12 25.54 -10.50
C VAL A 378 1.93 26.07 -9.07
N VAL A 379 1.11 25.39 -8.26
CA VAL A 379 0.89 25.78 -6.85
C VAL A 379 2.16 25.63 -6.04
N THR A 380 2.97 24.59 -6.28
CA THR A 380 4.27 24.40 -5.61
C THR A 380 5.22 25.56 -5.84
N PHE A 381 5.29 26.12 -7.05
CA PHE A 381 6.10 27.32 -7.30
C PHE A 381 5.50 28.55 -6.62
N ALA A 382 4.18 28.75 -6.70
CA ALA A 382 3.52 29.92 -6.11
C ALA A 382 3.66 29.97 -4.57
N VAL A 383 3.48 28.83 -3.90
CA VAL A 383 3.50 28.71 -2.44
C VAL A 383 4.93 28.85 -1.89
N SER A 384 5.89 28.18 -2.52
CA SER A 384 7.30 28.35 -2.12
C SER A 384 7.76 29.78 -2.35
N ALA A 385 7.35 30.44 -3.43
CA ALA A 385 7.67 31.86 -3.64
C ALA A 385 7.08 32.73 -2.52
N ALA A 386 5.84 32.46 -2.09
CA ALA A 386 5.18 33.20 -1.02
C ALA A 386 5.81 32.97 0.37
N LEU A 387 6.26 31.75 0.69
CA LEU A 387 6.75 31.39 2.02
C LEU A 387 8.27 31.49 2.18
N LEU A 388 9.03 31.26 1.11
CA LEU A 388 10.50 31.18 1.13
C LEU A 388 11.17 32.21 0.22
N GLY A 389 10.41 33.11 -0.42
CA GLY A 389 10.93 34.11 -1.36
C GLY A 389 11.93 35.09 -0.74
N ASP A 390 11.82 35.32 0.57
CA ASP A 390 12.69 36.23 1.35
C ASP A 390 14.01 35.58 1.79
N MET A 391 14.16 34.25 1.68
CA MET A 391 15.34 33.51 2.16
C MET A 391 16.59 33.62 1.24
N GLY A 392 16.49 34.39 0.15
CA GLY A 392 17.62 34.68 -0.75
C GLY A 392 18.04 33.51 -1.65
N ALA A 393 19.04 33.79 -2.51
CA ALA A 393 19.73 32.85 -3.42
C ALA A 393 18.84 31.92 -4.28
N GLY A 394 17.56 32.26 -4.45
CA GLY A 394 16.62 31.44 -5.21
C GLY A 394 16.28 30.11 -4.54
N LEU A 395 16.36 30.01 -3.20
CA LEU A 395 16.01 28.79 -2.46
C LEU A 395 14.63 28.25 -2.84
N TRP A 396 13.63 29.14 -2.88
CA TRP A 396 12.24 28.78 -3.16
C TRP A 396 12.06 28.01 -4.48
N TRP A 397 12.67 28.46 -5.59
CA TRP A 397 12.46 27.83 -6.89
C TRP A 397 13.24 26.52 -7.03
N LYS A 398 14.41 26.41 -6.37
CA LYS A 398 15.20 25.17 -6.35
C LYS A 398 14.43 24.07 -5.65
N LEU A 399 13.90 24.36 -4.46
CA LEU A 399 13.06 23.41 -3.72
C LEU A 399 11.78 23.08 -4.48
N SER A 400 11.11 24.07 -5.09
CA SER A 400 9.94 23.82 -5.94
C SER A 400 10.25 22.95 -7.16
N ALA A 401 11.40 23.15 -7.81
CA ALA A 401 11.80 22.36 -8.96
C ALA A 401 12.09 20.90 -8.56
N ILE A 402 12.74 20.68 -7.42
CA ILE A 402 12.98 19.33 -6.87
C ILE A 402 11.65 18.63 -6.55
N ILE A 403 10.73 19.29 -5.83
CA ILE A 403 9.39 18.74 -5.57
C ILE A 403 8.67 18.43 -6.88
N SER A 404 8.77 19.32 -7.88
CA SER A 404 8.13 19.13 -9.18
C SER A 404 8.68 17.92 -9.94
N LEU A 405 9.96 17.57 -9.78
CA LEU A 405 10.50 16.31 -10.33
C LEU A 405 9.88 15.08 -9.65
N GLY A 406 9.59 15.16 -8.35
CA GLY A 406 8.80 14.16 -7.63
C GLY A 406 7.36 14.07 -8.15
N THR A 407 6.69 15.20 -8.33
CA THR A 407 5.31 15.23 -8.89
C THR A 407 5.28 14.69 -10.31
N LEU A 408 6.29 15.01 -11.12
CA LEU A 408 6.46 14.46 -12.47
C LEU A 408 6.69 12.94 -12.43
N SER A 409 7.44 12.43 -11.46
CA SER A 409 7.59 10.99 -11.22
C SER A 409 6.24 10.30 -11.03
N ALA A 410 5.37 10.90 -10.21
CA ALA A 410 4.02 10.39 -9.97
C ALA A 410 3.08 10.45 -11.20
N ALA A 411 3.42 11.23 -12.24
CA ALA A 411 2.71 11.23 -13.53
C ALA A 411 3.31 10.23 -14.53
N LEU A 412 4.65 10.18 -14.62
CA LEU A 412 5.35 9.36 -15.60
C LEU A 412 5.32 7.87 -15.25
N ILE A 413 5.53 7.50 -13.97
CA ILE A 413 5.54 6.09 -13.55
C ILE A 413 4.22 5.37 -13.90
N PRO A 414 3.03 5.97 -13.72
CA PRO A 414 1.77 5.43 -14.23
C PRO A 414 1.77 5.17 -15.74
N GLU A 415 2.25 6.11 -16.57
CA GLU A 415 2.33 5.92 -18.03
C GLU A 415 3.24 4.74 -18.41
N PHE A 416 4.42 4.69 -17.79
CA PHE A 416 5.33 3.56 -17.96
C PHE A 416 4.73 2.27 -17.44
N THR A 417 3.83 2.29 -16.46
CA THR A 417 3.14 1.07 -15.99
C THR A 417 2.08 0.61 -16.98
N LYS A 418 1.22 1.53 -17.47
CA LYS A 418 0.19 1.27 -18.48
C LYS A 418 0.75 0.62 -19.74
N ALA A 419 1.94 1.03 -20.17
CA ALA A 419 2.63 0.45 -21.32
C ALA A 419 2.91 -1.07 -21.21
N PHE A 420 2.85 -1.65 -20.01
CA PHE A 420 3.02 -3.09 -19.80
C PHE A 420 1.77 -3.79 -19.27
N THR A 421 0.85 -3.06 -18.63
CA THR A 421 -0.28 -3.67 -17.91
C THR A 421 -1.63 -3.38 -18.53
N SER A 422 -1.81 -2.31 -19.31
CA SER A 422 -3.12 -2.01 -19.92
C SER A 422 -3.54 -3.11 -20.87
N ALA A 423 -4.85 -3.40 -20.95
CA ALA A 423 -5.43 -4.31 -21.94
C ALA A 423 -5.06 -3.92 -23.39
N LYS A 424 -4.73 -2.66 -23.63
CA LYS A 424 -4.34 -2.11 -24.93
C LYS A 424 -2.84 -2.10 -25.18
N SER A 425 -2.04 -2.63 -24.25
CA SER A 425 -0.59 -2.65 -24.38
C SER A 425 -0.09 -3.79 -25.28
N ASP A 426 1.00 -3.53 -25.99
CA ASP A 426 1.67 -4.55 -26.82
C ASP A 426 2.14 -5.74 -25.98
N HIS A 427 2.53 -5.52 -24.73
CA HIS A 427 2.93 -6.60 -23.81
C HIS A 427 1.78 -7.51 -23.41
N VAL A 428 0.58 -6.96 -23.16
CA VAL A 428 -0.60 -7.79 -22.89
C VAL A 428 -1.03 -8.54 -24.15
N ALA A 429 -0.98 -7.90 -25.32
CA ALA A 429 -1.25 -8.56 -26.59
C ALA A 429 -0.28 -9.72 -26.87
N GLU A 430 1.00 -9.57 -26.51
CA GLU A 430 2.02 -10.62 -26.61
C GLU A 430 1.70 -11.81 -25.69
N ILE A 431 1.23 -11.58 -24.46
CA ILE A 431 0.82 -12.64 -23.53
C ILE A 431 -0.33 -13.45 -24.12
N VAL A 432 -1.35 -12.79 -24.66
CA VAL A 432 -2.51 -13.45 -25.29
C VAL A 432 -2.07 -14.24 -26.53
N SER A 433 -1.24 -13.65 -27.39
CA SER A 433 -0.72 -14.29 -28.61
C SER A 433 0.13 -15.52 -28.28
N SER A 434 1.01 -15.40 -27.29
CA SER A 434 1.82 -16.50 -26.74
C SER A 434 0.95 -17.63 -26.18
N GLY A 435 -0.13 -17.29 -25.47
CA GLY A 435 -1.07 -18.24 -24.89
C GLY A 435 -1.84 -19.06 -25.92
N ARG A 436 -2.11 -18.51 -27.11
CA ARG A 436 -2.80 -19.25 -28.19
C ARG A 436 -2.01 -20.47 -28.66
N GLU A 437 -0.68 -20.34 -28.76
CA GLU A 437 0.19 -21.39 -29.28
C GLU A 437 0.78 -22.28 -28.18
N GLY A 438 1.20 -21.69 -27.05
CA GLY A 438 1.93 -22.41 -26.00
C GLY A 438 1.17 -22.63 -24.69
N GLY A 439 -0.08 -22.18 -24.61
CA GLY A 439 -0.89 -22.32 -23.40
C GLY A 439 -0.27 -21.65 -22.17
N ALA A 440 -0.56 -22.21 -20.99
CA ALA A 440 -0.23 -21.57 -19.71
C ALA A 440 1.27 -21.30 -19.50
N SER A 441 2.16 -22.15 -20.04
CA SER A 441 3.61 -21.96 -19.87
C SER A 441 4.10 -20.69 -20.56
N LEU A 442 3.66 -20.43 -21.79
CA LEU A 442 4.03 -19.21 -22.51
C LEU A 442 3.29 -17.99 -21.99
N VAL A 443 2.05 -18.13 -21.49
CA VAL A 443 1.37 -17.04 -20.76
C VAL A 443 2.23 -16.58 -19.58
N VAL A 444 2.68 -17.51 -18.73
CA VAL A 444 3.54 -17.21 -17.59
C VAL A 444 4.87 -16.60 -18.04
N LEU A 445 5.58 -17.20 -19.00
CA LEU A 445 6.85 -16.64 -19.45
C LEU A 445 6.71 -15.22 -20.01
N SER A 446 5.68 -14.93 -20.80
CA SER A 446 5.47 -13.60 -21.39
C SER A 446 5.10 -12.54 -20.34
N GLY A 447 4.36 -12.88 -19.29
CA GLY A 447 4.12 -11.93 -18.19
C GLY A 447 5.37 -11.65 -17.34
N LEU A 448 6.24 -12.65 -17.14
CA LEU A 448 7.55 -12.43 -16.52
C LEU A 448 8.43 -11.50 -17.37
N VAL A 449 8.36 -11.60 -18.70
CA VAL A 449 9.04 -10.66 -19.61
C VAL A 449 8.50 -9.24 -19.40
N ALA A 450 7.19 -9.05 -19.41
CA ALA A 450 6.56 -7.73 -19.18
C ALA A 450 7.00 -7.12 -17.84
N GLY A 451 7.01 -7.91 -16.76
CA GLY A 451 7.46 -7.45 -15.44
C GLY A 451 8.92 -7.00 -15.42
N ASN A 452 9.83 -7.76 -16.03
CA ASN A 452 11.28 -7.45 -16.02
C ASN A 452 11.59 -6.17 -16.80
N PHE A 453 11.03 -6.04 -18.01
CA PHE A 453 11.21 -4.83 -18.82
C PHE A 453 10.59 -3.61 -18.15
N SER A 454 9.41 -3.76 -17.53
CA SER A 454 8.78 -2.70 -16.76
C SER A 454 9.65 -2.20 -15.61
N ALA A 455 10.23 -3.11 -14.82
CA ALA A 455 11.10 -2.75 -13.70
C ALA A 455 12.33 -1.96 -14.16
N PHE A 456 12.94 -2.34 -15.28
CA PHE A 456 14.07 -1.62 -15.87
C PHE A 456 13.70 -0.18 -16.25
N TRP A 457 12.65 0.00 -17.07
CA TRP A 457 12.29 1.33 -17.58
C TRP A 457 11.84 2.28 -16.47
N LYS A 458 11.03 1.80 -15.52
CA LYS A 458 10.63 2.59 -14.35
C LYS A 458 11.83 2.97 -13.49
N GLY A 459 12.77 2.03 -13.27
CA GLY A 459 14.02 2.31 -12.57
C GLY A 459 14.85 3.41 -13.24
N MET A 460 14.95 3.38 -14.57
CA MET A 460 15.67 4.43 -15.33
C MET A 460 14.99 5.79 -15.25
N VAL A 461 13.65 5.84 -15.26
CA VAL A 461 12.89 7.08 -15.04
C VAL A 461 13.17 7.64 -13.64
N MET A 462 13.08 6.81 -12.60
CA MET A 462 13.39 7.22 -11.23
C MET A 462 14.83 7.72 -11.09
N ALA A 463 15.80 7.00 -11.67
CA ALA A 463 17.20 7.40 -11.65
C ALA A 463 17.44 8.76 -12.34
N GLY A 464 16.82 8.99 -13.50
CA GLY A 464 16.92 10.25 -14.23
C GLY A 464 16.33 11.44 -13.45
N LEU A 465 15.18 11.23 -12.78
CA LEU A 465 14.54 12.27 -11.97
C LEU A 465 15.33 12.57 -10.69
N VAL A 466 15.84 11.55 -10.00
CA VAL A 466 16.72 11.72 -8.83
C VAL A 466 18.03 12.40 -9.22
N LEU A 467 18.60 12.08 -10.38
CA LEU A 467 19.76 12.78 -10.93
C LEU A 467 19.45 14.26 -11.18
N GLY A 468 18.30 14.58 -11.80
CA GLY A 468 17.86 15.97 -11.99
C GLY A 468 17.74 16.72 -10.66
N ALA A 469 17.14 16.10 -9.66
CA ALA A 469 17.02 16.67 -8.31
C ALA A 469 18.39 16.90 -7.66
N THR A 470 19.31 15.96 -7.84
CA THR A 470 20.70 16.04 -7.35
C THR A 470 21.45 17.19 -8.02
N VAL A 471 21.30 17.37 -9.34
CA VAL A 471 21.93 18.50 -10.06
C VAL A 471 21.42 19.83 -9.52
N ILE A 472 20.10 19.98 -9.33
CA ILE A 472 19.49 21.19 -8.76
C ILE A 472 19.98 21.44 -7.34
N ALA A 473 20.13 20.37 -6.53
CA ALA A 473 20.60 20.47 -5.17
C ALA A 473 22.03 21.07 -5.07
N HIS A 474 22.90 20.76 -6.03
CA HIS A 474 24.25 21.31 -6.10
C HIS A 474 24.31 22.75 -6.63
N MET A 475 23.17 23.37 -7.00
CA MET A 475 23.10 24.77 -7.41
C MET A 475 23.04 25.72 -6.20
N GLY A 476 23.80 25.47 -5.13
CA GLY A 476 23.91 26.35 -3.97
C GLY A 476 22.98 26.06 -2.78
N LEU A 477 22.42 24.85 -2.65
CA LEU A 477 21.69 24.47 -1.41
C LEU A 477 22.64 24.16 -0.25
N ASP A 478 23.91 23.88 -0.53
CA ASP A 478 24.99 23.69 0.45
C ASP A 478 25.17 24.90 1.38
N ALA A 479 24.79 26.10 0.94
CA ALA A 479 24.77 27.29 1.77
C ALA A 479 23.71 27.26 2.89
N TYR A 480 22.71 26.39 2.79
CA TYR A 480 21.57 26.33 3.72
C TYR A 480 21.51 25.03 4.52
N MET A 481 22.20 23.98 4.08
CA MET A 481 22.12 22.66 4.69
C MET A 481 23.33 21.79 4.38
N ALA A 482 23.65 20.91 5.32
CA ALA A 482 24.53 19.79 5.04
C ALA A 482 23.79 18.75 4.18
N TYR A 483 24.53 18.09 3.28
CA TYR A 483 24.02 16.99 2.44
C TYR A 483 22.77 17.32 1.60
N PRO A 484 22.80 18.41 0.80
CA PRO A 484 21.62 18.87 0.05
C PRO A 484 21.04 17.84 -0.92
N SER A 485 21.87 16.92 -1.44
CA SER A 485 21.41 15.85 -2.34
C SER A 485 20.48 14.85 -1.66
N VAL A 486 20.70 14.56 -0.37
CA VAL A 486 19.83 13.65 0.38
C VAL A 486 18.50 14.33 0.69
N PHE A 487 18.53 15.62 1.05
CA PHE A 487 17.31 16.40 1.19
C PHE A 487 16.50 16.40 -0.11
N ALA A 488 17.18 16.59 -1.24
CA ALA A 488 16.55 16.58 -2.55
C ALA A 488 15.89 15.23 -2.86
N LEU A 489 16.53 14.11 -2.48
CA LEU A 489 15.93 12.78 -2.54
C LEU A 489 14.62 12.74 -1.73
N GLY A 490 14.64 13.16 -0.46
CA GLY A 490 13.44 13.24 0.37
C GLY A 490 12.33 14.12 -0.23
N LEU A 491 12.71 15.24 -0.85
CA LEU A 491 11.76 16.12 -1.53
C LEU A 491 11.21 15.55 -2.84
N VAL A 492 11.92 14.64 -3.51
CA VAL A 492 11.37 13.87 -4.64
C VAL A 492 10.27 12.93 -4.14
N ALA A 493 10.49 12.19 -3.04
CA ALA A 493 9.41 11.38 -2.41
C ALA A 493 8.22 12.26 -2.03
N PHE A 494 8.49 13.40 -1.40
CA PHE A 494 7.46 14.38 -1.05
C PHE A 494 6.68 14.89 -2.26
N GLY A 495 7.36 15.15 -3.37
CA GLY A 495 6.73 15.56 -4.62
C GLY A 495 5.84 14.50 -5.23
N MET A 496 6.20 13.21 -5.08
CA MET A 496 5.34 12.09 -5.50
C MET A 496 4.02 12.05 -4.71
N LEU A 497 4.06 12.52 -3.46
CA LEU A 497 2.87 12.73 -2.62
C LEU A 497 2.08 14.01 -2.98
N GLY A 498 2.57 14.83 -3.92
CA GLY A 498 1.86 16.00 -4.42
C GLY A 498 0.51 15.72 -5.09
N MET A 499 0.21 14.44 -5.37
CA MET A 499 -1.05 13.96 -5.93
C MET A 499 -1.82 13.02 -5.01
N GLY A 500 -1.54 13.03 -3.72
CA GLY A 500 -2.07 12.07 -2.75
C GLY A 500 -3.51 11.63 -2.88
N PRO A 501 -4.47 12.57 -2.73
CA PRO A 501 -5.88 12.22 -2.83
C PRO A 501 -6.21 11.53 -4.15
N VAL A 502 -5.56 11.95 -5.24
CA VAL A 502 -5.75 11.40 -6.59
C VAL A 502 -5.10 10.02 -6.73
N THR A 503 -3.87 9.83 -6.24
CA THR A 503 -3.20 8.53 -6.26
C THR A 503 -4.00 7.47 -5.50
N ILE A 504 -4.53 7.84 -4.32
CA ILE A 504 -5.42 6.94 -3.55
C ILE A 504 -6.75 6.74 -4.26
N ALA A 505 -7.28 7.76 -4.94
CA ALA A 505 -8.53 7.64 -5.68
C ALA A 505 -8.44 6.67 -6.86
N VAL A 506 -7.35 6.72 -7.64
CA VAL A 506 -7.15 5.82 -8.77
C VAL A 506 -6.84 4.39 -8.31
N ASP A 507 -6.20 4.20 -7.15
CA ASP A 507 -5.99 2.87 -6.58
C ASP A 507 -7.32 2.28 -6.06
N SER A 508 -8.07 3.08 -5.29
CA SER A 508 -9.37 2.69 -4.71
C SER A 508 -10.48 2.53 -5.77
N TYR A 509 -10.26 3.01 -6.99
CA TYR A 509 -11.18 2.82 -8.11
C TYR A 509 -11.36 1.34 -8.45
N GLY A 510 -10.25 0.60 -8.53
CA GLY A 510 -10.21 -0.82 -8.89
C GLY A 510 -11.11 -1.73 -8.03
N PRO A 511 -10.93 -1.80 -6.69
CA PRO A 511 -11.77 -2.68 -5.86
C PRO A 511 -13.26 -2.32 -5.89
N VAL A 512 -13.62 -1.07 -6.20
CA VAL A 512 -15.03 -0.70 -6.36
C VAL A 512 -15.60 -1.23 -7.67
N THR A 513 -14.86 -1.14 -8.77
CA THR A 513 -15.31 -1.64 -10.08
C THR A 513 -15.43 -3.16 -10.10
N ASP A 514 -14.45 -3.83 -9.49
CA ASP A 514 -14.42 -5.28 -9.33
C ASP A 514 -15.67 -5.76 -8.55
N ASN A 515 -15.87 -5.23 -7.34
CA ASN A 515 -17.05 -5.57 -6.54
C ASN A 515 -18.38 -5.15 -7.17
N ALA A 516 -18.40 -4.12 -8.03
CA ALA A 516 -19.62 -3.75 -8.73
C ALA A 516 -20.04 -4.85 -9.73
N GLN A 517 -19.07 -5.49 -10.39
CA GLN A 517 -19.30 -6.68 -11.21
C GLN A 517 -19.84 -7.84 -10.35
N SER A 518 -19.20 -8.15 -9.22
CA SER A 518 -19.65 -9.25 -8.36
C SER A 518 -21.03 -9.00 -7.75
N VAL A 519 -21.34 -7.76 -7.34
CA VAL A 519 -22.67 -7.39 -6.84
C VAL A 519 -23.74 -7.58 -7.92
N PHE A 520 -23.44 -7.27 -9.18
CA PHE A 520 -24.35 -7.55 -10.29
C PHE A 520 -24.65 -9.06 -10.39
N GLU A 521 -23.63 -9.91 -10.45
CA GLU A 521 -23.79 -11.38 -10.59
C GLU A 521 -24.48 -12.02 -9.36
N LEU A 522 -24.00 -11.70 -8.15
CA LEU A 522 -24.50 -12.26 -6.90
C LEU A 522 -25.94 -11.83 -6.58
N SER A 523 -26.36 -10.65 -7.03
CA SER A 523 -27.73 -10.17 -6.85
C SER A 523 -28.74 -10.99 -7.66
N GLN A 524 -28.27 -11.68 -8.71
CA GLN A 524 -29.11 -12.40 -9.67
C GLN A 524 -30.28 -11.56 -10.19
N ILE A 525 -30.08 -10.24 -10.29
CA ILE A 525 -31.14 -9.29 -10.63
C ILE A 525 -31.82 -9.63 -11.96
N GLU A 526 -31.06 -10.19 -12.92
CA GLU A 526 -31.56 -10.64 -14.22
C GLU A 526 -32.59 -11.79 -14.13
N ASN A 527 -32.54 -12.57 -13.05
CA ASN A 527 -33.43 -13.71 -12.83
C ASN A 527 -34.69 -13.34 -12.02
N ILE A 528 -34.79 -12.11 -11.52
CA ILE A 528 -35.95 -11.64 -10.75
C ILE A 528 -37.13 -11.43 -11.71
N LYS A 529 -38.25 -12.12 -11.44
CA LYS A 529 -39.44 -12.07 -12.29
C LYS A 529 -40.07 -10.67 -12.25
N GLY A 530 -40.27 -10.07 -13.42
CA GLY A 530 -40.92 -8.75 -13.55
C GLY A 530 -40.00 -7.56 -13.24
N ILE A 531 -38.71 -7.80 -12.99
CA ILE A 531 -37.76 -6.78 -12.55
C ILE A 531 -37.63 -5.59 -13.50
N SER A 532 -37.77 -5.80 -14.82
CA SER A 532 -37.71 -4.70 -15.79
C SER A 532 -38.86 -3.70 -15.60
N ALA A 533 -40.06 -4.18 -15.33
CA ALA A 533 -41.23 -3.34 -15.09
C ALA A 533 -41.16 -2.66 -13.71
N GLU A 534 -40.62 -3.35 -12.71
CA GLU A 534 -40.35 -2.79 -11.38
C GLU A 534 -39.34 -1.64 -11.45
N ILE A 535 -38.20 -1.85 -12.11
CA ILE A 535 -37.17 -0.81 -12.28
C ILE A 535 -37.72 0.40 -13.06
N GLU A 536 -38.46 0.15 -14.14
CA GLU A 536 -39.05 1.23 -14.93
C GLU A 536 -40.06 2.05 -14.13
N LYS A 537 -40.88 1.39 -13.29
CA LYS A 537 -41.86 2.05 -12.43
C LYS A 537 -41.22 2.84 -11.28
N ASP A 538 -40.28 2.23 -10.57
CA ASP A 538 -39.78 2.75 -9.29
C ASP A 538 -38.56 3.68 -9.49
N PHE A 539 -37.83 3.55 -10.61
CA PHE A 539 -36.61 4.32 -10.90
C PHE A 539 -36.64 5.08 -12.22
N GLY A 540 -37.66 4.89 -13.07
CA GLY A 540 -37.91 5.74 -14.24
C GLY A 540 -36.99 5.49 -15.44
N PHE A 541 -36.32 4.33 -15.52
CA PHE A 541 -35.54 3.94 -16.68
C PHE A 541 -35.75 2.45 -17.02
N LYS A 542 -35.61 2.10 -18.30
CA LYS A 542 -35.66 0.71 -18.74
C LYS A 542 -34.27 0.07 -18.60
N PRO A 543 -34.11 -1.03 -17.84
CA PRO A 543 -32.80 -1.63 -17.63
C PRO A 543 -32.28 -2.36 -18.88
N ASP A 544 -30.97 -2.29 -19.11
CA ASP A 544 -30.23 -3.09 -20.08
C ASP A 544 -29.15 -3.91 -19.36
N PHE A 545 -29.44 -5.20 -19.16
CA PHE A 545 -28.56 -6.11 -18.42
C PHE A 545 -27.29 -6.45 -19.19
N ALA A 546 -27.38 -6.61 -20.52
CA ALA A 546 -26.25 -7.03 -21.34
C ALA A 546 -25.22 -5.91 -21.48
N LYS A 547 -25.69 -4.68 -21.79
CA LYS A 547 -24.81 -3.52 -21.88
C LYS A 547 -24.32 -3.08 -20.49
N GLY A 548 -25.16 -3.18 -19.46
CA GLY A 548 -24.74 -2.92 -18.08
C GLY A 548 -23.59 -3.82 -17.65
N LYS A 549 -23.72 -5.13 -17.87
CA LYS A 549 -22.65 -6.10 -17.60
C LYS A 549 -21.37 -5.81 -18.39
N HIS A 550 -21.48 -5.54 -19.69
CA HIS A 550 -20.31 -5.20 -20.50
C HIS A 550 -19.58 -3.96 -19.97
N ASN A 551 -20.31 -2.91 -19.60
CA ASN A 551 -19.72 -1.70 -19.02
C ASN A 551 -19.03 -1.97 -17.68
N LEU A 552 -19.54 -2.90 -16.86
CA LEU A 552 -18.89 -3.30 -15.61
C LEU A 552 -17.58 -4.06 -15.89
N GLU A 553 -17.62 -5.07 -16.77
CA GLU A 553 -16.45 -5.87 -17.14
C GLU A 553 -15.34 -5.02 -17.82
N GLU A 554 -15.71 -4.10 -18.72
CA GLU A 554 -14.76 -3.18 -19.37
C GLU A 554 -14.15 -2.19 -18.36
N ASN A 555 -14.96 -1.70 -17.41
CA ASN A 555 -14.49 -0.76 -16.41
C ASN A 555 -13.61 -1.41 -15.34
N ASP A 556 -13.86 -2.68 -15.01
CA ASP A 556 -12.99 -3.46 -14.14
C ASP A 556 -11.58 -3.63 -14.74
N SER A 557 -11.46 -3.86 -16.05
CA SER A 557 -10.15 -3.88 -16.72
C SER A 557 -9.39 -2.55 -16.58
N ALA A 558 -10.09 -1.41 -16.70
CA ALA A 558 -9.49 -0.11 -16.42
C ALA A 558 -9.10 0.02 -14.93
N GLY A 559 -9.92 -0.49 -14.02
CA GLY A 559 -9.61 -0.60 -12.60
C GLY A 559 -8.32 -1.37 -12.32
N ASN A 560 -8.12 -2.51 -12.98
CA ASN A 560 -6.88 -3.31 -12.88
C ASN A 560 -5.66 -2.54 -13.40
N THR A 561 -5.80 -1.82 -14.50
CA THR A 561 -4.73 -0.93 -15.00
C THR A 561 -4.35 0.11 -13.94
N PHE A 562 -5.31 0.84 -13.37
CA PHE A 562 -5.01 1.93 -12.44
C PHE A 562 -4.55 1.47 -11.06
N LYS A 563 -5.09 0.35 -10.56
CA LYS A 563 -4.54 -0.39 -9.41
C LYS A 563 -3.06 -0.72 -9.65
N ALA A 564 -2.70 -1.20 -10.84
CA ALA A 564 -1.31 -1.45 -11.19
C ALA A 564 -0.47 -0.16 -11.26
N THR A 565 -1.02 0.97 -11.75
CA THR A 565 -0.28 2.23 -11.85
C THR A 565 0.06 2.88 -10.50
N ALA A 566 -0.83 2.77 -9.51
CA ALA A 566 -0.65 3.40 -8.21
C ALA A 566 0.44 2.70 -7.38
N LYS A 567 0.53 1.37 -7.47
CA LYS A 567 1.47 0.55 -6.68
C LYS A 567 2.94 0.99 -6.82
N PRO A 568 3.52 1.14 -8.04
CA PRO A 568 4.87 1.67 -8.24
C PRO A 568 5.10 3.08 -7.68
N VAL A 569 4.08 3.95 -7.68
CA VAL A 569 4.20 5.30 -7.12
C VAL A 569 4.33 5.24 -5.59
N LEU A 570 3.51 4.41 -4.93
CA LEU A 570 3.56 4.21 -3.48
C LEU A 570 4.88 3.59 -3.03
N ILE A 571 5.33 2.49 -3.67
CA ILE A 571 6.63 1.87 -3.34
C ILE A 571 7.82 2.78 -3.66
N GLY A 572 7.78 3.52 -4.78
CA GLY A 572 8.84 4.44 -5.15
C GLY A 572 9.00 5.56 -4.12
N THR A 573 7.88 6.11 -3.64
CA THR A 573 7.87 7.10 -2.56
C THR A 573 8.47 6.53 -1.28
N ALA A 574 8.08 5.33 -0.90
CA ALA A 574 8.56 4.70 0.32
C ALA A 574 10.04 4.35 0.30
N VAL A 575 10.58 3.91 -0.83
CA VAL A 575 12.01 3.59 -0.96
C VAL A 575 12.85 4.87 -0.87
N ILE A 576 12.42 5.93 -1.54
CA ILE A 576 13.10 7.24 -1.47
C ILE A 576 12.95 7.85 -0.06
N GLY A 577 11.78 7.76 0.55
CA GLY A 577 11.51 8.20 1.93
C GLY A 577 12.33 7.41 2.97
N ALA A 578 12.34 6.08 2.88
CA ALA A 578 13.14 5.22 3.73
C ALA A 578 14.64 5.52 3.58
N THR A 579 15.13 5.76 2.36
CA THR A 579 16.52 6.18 2.12
C THR A 579 16.86 7.47 2.86
N THR A 580 15.94 8.43 2.89
CA THR A 580 16.10 9.69 3.64
C THR A 580 16.19 9.44 5.16
N MET A 581 15.39 8.51 5.69
CA MET A 581 15.42 8.13 7.10
C MET A 581 16.67 7.31 7.48
N ILE A 582 17.11 6.40 6.61
CA ILE A 582 18.39 5.69 6.78
C ILE A 582 19.53 6.71 6.89
N PHE A 583 19.48 7.77 6.10
CA PHE A 583 20.47 8.83 6.20
C PHE A 583 20.46 9.54 7.56
N SER A 584 19.29 9.74 8.17
CA SER A 584 19.22 10.23 9.56
C SER A 584 19.96 9.31 10.52
N ILE A 585 19.87 7.98 10.36
CA ILE A 585 20.64 7.01 11.16
C ILE A 585 22.16 7.16 10.91
N ILE A 586 22.56 7.30 9.64
CA ILE A 586 23.97 7.48 9.25
C ILE A 586 24.55 8.74 9.88
N LEU A 587 23.81 9.86 9.82
CA LEU A 587 24.24 11.12 10.40
C LEU A 587 24.32 11.07 11.93
N LEU A 588 23.29 10.50 12.57
CA LEU A 588 23.21 10.43 14.02
C LEU A 588 24.38 9.65 14.61
N LEU A 589 24.78 8.56 13.95
CA LEU A 589 25.82 7.65 14.42
C LEU A 589 27.19 7.88 13.77
N ASP A 590 27.35 8.94 12.98
CA ASP A 590 28.56 9.26 12.21
C ASP A 590 29.11 8.05 11.41
N LEU A 591 28.21 7.32 10.75
CA LEU A 591 28.57 6.10 10.02
C LEU A 591 29.20 6.41 8.66
N LYS A 592 30.19 5.59 8.28
CA LYS A 592 30.81 5.64 6.95
C LYS A 592 30.49 4.34 6.20
N LEU A 593 29.70 4.46 5.13
CA LEU A 593 29.35 3.34 4.26
C LEU A 593 30.35 3.22 3.10
N ASP A 594 31.54 2.70 3.40
CA ASP A 594 32.54 2.37 2.39
C ASP A 594 32.27 0.98 1.79
N LEU A 595 32.17 0.88 0.46
CA LEU A 595 31.98 -0.41 -0.22
C LEU A 595 33.18 -1.36 -0.02
N LEU A 596 34.35 -0.85 0.36
CA LEU A 596 35.52 -1.66 0.71
C LEU A 596 35.42 -2.25 2.12
N ASP A 597 34.51 -1.77 2.97
CA ASP A 597 34.21 -2.39 4.27
C ASP A 597 33.38 -3.67 4.05
N PRO A 598 33.87 -4.85 4.46
CA PRO A 598 33.12 -6.11 4.37
C PRO A 598 31.74 -6.06 5.05
N LYS A 599 31.56 -5.23 6.07
CA LYS A 599 30.27 -5.06 6.76
C LYS A 599 29.22 -4.46 5.84
N VAL A 600 29.60 -3.51 5.00
CA VAL A 600 28.71 -2.89 4.01
C VAL A 600 28.29 -3.95 3.00
N MET A 601 29.24 -4.70 2.44
CA MET A 601 28.95 -5.78 1.49
C MET A 601 28.07 -6.88 2.09
N LEU A 602 28.30 -7.25 3.35
CA LEU A 602 27.47 -8.22 4.07
C LEU A 602 26.04 -7.71 4.24
N GLY A 603 25.86 -6.43 4.59
CA GLY A 603 24.56 -5.79 4.69
C GLY A 603 23.80 -5.83 3.36
N LEU A 604 24.50 -5.55 2.26
CA LEU A 604 23.92 -5.64 0.92
C LEU A 604 23.40 -7.05 0.59
N ILE A 605 24.19 -8.08 0.86
CA ILE A 605 23.78 -9.47 0.63
C ILE A 605 22.61 -9.87 1.54
N ALA A 606 22.66 -9.50 2.82
CA ALA A 606 21.62 -9.82 3.79
C ALA A 606 20.27 -9.19 3.40
N GLY A 607 20.26 -7.93 2.95
CA GLY A 607 19.04 -7.25 2.55
C GLY A 607 18.38 -7.90 1.33
N GLY A 608 19.16 -8.22 0.30
CA GLY A 608 18.66 -8.95 -0.88
C GLY A 608 18.09 -10.33 -0.52
N ALA A 609 18.75 -11.05 0.40
CA ALA A 609 18.26 -12.34 0.88
C ALA A 609 16.91 -12.22 1.61
N VAL A 610 16.72 -11.18 2.44
CA VAL A 610 15.46 -10.94 3.16
C VAL A 610 14.33 -10.58 2.20
N ILE A 611 14.59 -9.79 1.15
CA ILE A 611 13.57 -9.46 0.13
C ILE A 611 13.07 -10.71 -0.61
N HIS A 612 13.98 -11.59 -1.04
CA HIS A 612 13.59 -12.84 -1.69
C HIS A 612 12.87 -13.80 -0.74
N TRP A 613 13.33 -13.92 0.51
CA TRP A 613 12.62 -14.70 1.52
C TRP A 613 11.21 -14.15 1.74
N PHE A 614 11.04 -12.83 1.86
CA PHE A 614 9.74 -12.20 2.09
C PHE A 614 8.75 -12.49 0.95
N ALA A 615 9.21 -12.36 -0.31
CA ALA A 615 8.41 -12.72 -1.47
C ALA A 615 7.99 -14.21 -1.41
N GLY A 616 8.93 -15.12 -1.13
CA GLY A 616 8.63 -16.54 -0.99
C GLY A 616 7.67 -16.88 0.17
N ALA A 617 7.86 -16.26 1.33
CA ALA A 617 7.06 -16.50 2.53
C ALA A 617 5.61 -16.03 2.37
N SER A 618 5.41 -14.86 1.78
CA SER A 618 4.07 -14.33 1.49
C SER A 618 3.35 -15.17 0.43
N MET A 619 4.02 -15.53 -0.67
CA MET A 619 3.45 -16.44 -1.67
C MET A 619 3.13 -17.83 -1.10
N GLN A 620 3.96 -18.35 -0.21
CA GLN A 620 3.70 -19.64 0.46
C GLN A 620 2.45 -19.57 1.34
N ALA A 621 2.22 -18.45 2.03
CA ALA A 621 1.02 -18.27 2.84
C ALA A 621 -0.25 -18.29 1.99
N VAL A 622 -0.23 -17.59 0.85
CA VAL A 622 -1.33 -17.62 -0.14
C VAL A 622 -1.50 -19.02 -0.71
N THR A 623 -0.44 -19.64 -1.20
CA THR A 623 -0.50 -20.96 -1.85
C THR A 623 -1.08 -22.03 -0.91
N ALA A 624 -0.64 -22.05 0.34
CA ALA A 624 -1.12 -23.01 1.33
C ALA A 624 -2.61 -22.77 1.70
N GLY A 625 -3.01 -21.51 1.84
CA GLY A 625 -4.39 -21.15 2.11
C GLY A 625 -5.31 -21.42 0.93
N ALA A 626 -4.91 -21.03 -0.29
CA ALA A 626 -5.64 -21.25 -1.53
C ALA A 626 -5.87 -22.75 -1.76
N TYR A 627 -4.85 -23.59 -1.54
CA TYR A 627 -5.02 -25.05 -1.59
C TYR A 627 -6.16 -25.53 -0.68
N LYS A 628 -6.25 -25.01 0.56
CA LYS A 628 -7.30 -25.36 1.51
C LYS A 628 -8.67 -24.80 1.14
N ALA A 629 -8.73 -23.56 0.65
CA ALA A 629 -9.95 -22.97 0.13
C ALA A 629 -10.49 -23.80 -1.06
N VAL A 630 -9.64 -24.13 -2.03
CA VAL A 630 -9.99 -24.97 -3.18
C VAL A 630 -10.49 -26.36 -2.76
N GLU A 631 -9.79 -27.03 -1.85
CA GLU A 631 -10.21 -28.33 -1.31
C GLU A 631 -11.61 -28.25 -0.68
N TYR A 632 -11.87 -27.20 0.10
CA TYR A 632 -13.15 -26.98 0.76
C TYR A 632 -14.27 -26.63 -0.24
N ILE A 633 -14.03 -25.69 -1.15
CA ILE A 633 -15.02 -25.23 -2.13
C ILE A 633 -15.44 -26.40 -3.03
N LYS A 634 -14.49 -27.19 -3.54
CA LYS A 634 -14.78 -28.38 -4.35
C LYS A 634 -15.68 -29.40 -3.63
N ALA A 635 -15.51 -29.55 -2.32
CA ALA A 635 -16.28 -30.49 -1.53
C ALA A 635 -17.70 -29.99 -1.18
N ASN A 636 -17.95 -28.67 -1.25
CA ASN A 636 -19.17 -28.06 -0.73
C ASN A 636 -19.99 -27.27 -1.77
N ILE A 637 -19.45 -27.03 -2.97
CA ILE A 637 -20.18 -26.37 -4.05
C ILE A 637 -21.31 -27.28 -4.56
N LYS A 638 -22.51 -26.70 -4.72
CA LYS A 638 -23.71 -27.39 -5.20
C LYS A 638 -24.18 -26.77 -6.52
N LEU A 639 -23.89 -27.43 -7.63
CA LEU A 639 -24.19 -26.91 -8.98
C LEU A 639 -25.68 -26.92 -9.33
N ASP A 640 -26.48 -27.71 -8.60
CA ASP A 640 -27.93 -27.84 -8.71
C ASP A 640 -28.70 -26.79 -7.89
N GLY A 641 -28.02 -26.02 -7.03
CA GLY A 641 -28.62 -24.93 -6.26
C GLY A 641 -28.66 -23.59 -7.00
N GLU A 642 -29.34 -22.60 -6.43
CA GLU A 642 -29.36 -21.21 -6.95
C GLU A 642 -28.27 -20.33 -6.35
N LYS A 643 -27.94 -20.55 -5.06
CA LYS A 643 -26.93 -19.79 -4.30
C LYS A 643 -26.17 -20.70 -3.33
N ALA A 644 -24.95 -20.32 -2.97
CA ALA A 644 -24.16 -20.96 -1.94
C ALA A 644 -24.81 -20.79 -0.55
N SER A 645 -24.54 -21.72 0.37
CA SER A 645 -24.98 -21.56 1.77
C SER A 645 -24.13 -20.51 2.49
N ILE A 646 -24.77 -19.80 3.42
CA ILE A 646 -24.10 -18.78 4.24
C ILE A 646 -23.03 -19.44 5.11
N GLU A 647 -23.29 -20.65 5.60
CA GLU A 647 -22.34 -21.42 6.42
C GLU A 647 -21.09 -21.78 5.63
N ALA A 648 -21.22 -22.24 4.38
CA ALA A 648 -20.07 -22.56 3.54
C ALA A 648 -19.25 -21.32 3.22
N SER A 649 -19.91 -20.19 2.95
CA SER A 649 -19.22 -18.91 2.68
C SER A 649 -18.44 -18.41 3.90
N ARG A 650 -19.03 -18.51 5.09
CA ARG A 650 -18.36 -18.15 6.37
C ARG A 650 -17.15 -19.03 6.67
N GLU A 651 -17.19 -20.30 6.30
CA GLU A 651 -16.05 -21.19 6.49
C GLU A 651 -14.89 -20.81 5.57
N VAL A 652 -15.15 -20.45 4.30
CA VAL A 652 -14.10 -19.94 3.40
C VAL A 652 -13.44 -18.68 3.99
N VAL A 653 -14.23 -17.72 4.48
CA VAL A 653 -13.72 -16.52 5.17
C VAL A 653 -12.85 -16.89 6.38
N THR A 654 -13.26 -17.90 7.14
CA THR A 654 -12.51 -18.40 8.31
C THR A 654 -11.16 -18.99 7.89
N ILE A 655 -11.13 -19.80 6.83
CA ILE A 655 -9.90 -20.35 6.25
C ILE A 655 -8.97 -19.21 5.82
N CYS A 656 -9.46 -18.25 5.03
CA CYS A 656 -8.67 -17.11 4.55
C CYS A 656 -8.07 -16.32 5.72
N THR A 657 -8.88 -16.02 6.75
CA THR A 657 -8.44 -15.27 7.94
C THR A 657 -7.35 -16.00 8.72
N GLN A 658 -7.51 -17.31 8.94
CA GLN A 658 -6.53 -18.10 9.69
C GLN A 658 -5.17 -18.15 8.99
N TYR A 659 -5.15 -18.34 7.67
CA TYR A 659 -3.91 -18.38 6.91
C TYR A 659 -3.26 -17.00 6.79
N ALA A 660 -4.05 -15.93 6.63
CA ALA A 660 -3.57 -14.56 6.68
C ALA A 660 -2.85 -14.23 8.00
N GLN A 661 -3.49 -14.52 9.14
CA GLN A 661 -2.90 -14.25 10.46
C GLN A 661 -1.66 -15.12 10.73
N ASN A 662 -1.67 -16.40 10.35
CA ASN A 662 -0.50 -17.26 10.49
C ASN A 662 0.67 -16.79 9.63
N GLY A 663 0.41 -16.36 8.38
CA GLY A 663 1.41 -15.79 7.49
C GLY A 663 2.01 -14.50 8.08
N MET A 664 1.16 -13.57 8.52
CA MET A 664 1.61 -12.31 9.13
C MET A 664 2.46 -12.53 10.38
N MET A 665 2.07 -13.43 11.29
CA MET A 665 2.87 -13.72 12.49
C MET A 665 4.25 -14.29 12.15
N ASN A 666 4.36 -15.12 11.11
CA ASN A 666 5.65 -15.62 10.65
C ASN A 666 6.50 -14.49 10.06
N ILE A 667 5.90 -13.68 9.20
CA ILE A 667 6.58 -12.56 8.54
C ILE A 667 7.08 -11.55 9.56
N PHE A 668 6.20 -11.10 10.47
CA PHE A 668 6.55 -10.20 11.55
C PHE A 668 7.66 -10.78 12.43
N GLY A 669 7.58 -12.07 12.79
CA GLY A 669 8.59 -12.72 13.61
C GLY A 669 10.00 -12.66 13.00
N VAL A 670 10.14 -12.82 11.68
CA VAL A 670 11.43 -12.64 10.99
C VAL A 670 11.85 -11.18 10.96
N ILE A 671 11.00 -10.28 10.45
CA ILE A 671 11.35 -8.87 10.27
C ILE A 671 11.71 -8.23 11.60
N PHE A 672 10.88 -8.40 12.63
CA PHE A 672 11.14 -7.91 13.98
C PHE A 672 12.48 -8.43 14.53
N SER A 673 12.70 -9.75 14.46
CA SER A 673 13.88 -10.37 15.06
C SER A 673 15.16 -10.04 14.30
N PHE A 674 15.14 -10.02 12.96
CA PHE A 674 16.29 -9.64 12.15
C PHE A 674 16.63 -8.16 12.26
N THR A 675 15.63 -7.28 12.34
CA THR A 675 15.87 -5.84 12.53
C THR A 675 16.64 -5.59 13.81
N LEU A 676 16.17 -6.14 14.94
CA LEU A 676 16.88 -6.02 16.22
C LEU A 676 18.23 -6.75 16.21
N ALA A 677 18.30 -7.97 15.66
CA ALA A 677 19.54 -8.74 15.65
C ALA A 677 20.65 -8.05 14.85
N PHE A 678 20.32 -7.55 13.66
CA PHE A 678 21.27 -6.89 12.79
C PHE A 678 21.72 -5.54 13.36
N ALA A 679 20.80 -4.77 13.95
CA ALA A 679 21.14 -3.57 14.71
C ALA A 679 22.09 -3.87 15.88
N CYS A 680 21.86 -4.97 16.60
CA CYS A 680 22.72 -5.44 17.70
C CYS A 680 24.10 -5.95 17.26
N PHE A 681 24.26 -6.39 16.02
CA PHE A 681 25.52 -6.91 15.52
C PHE A 681 26.50 -5.80 15.16
N ASP A 682 26.08 -4.86 14.33
CA ASP A 682 26.90 -3.72 13.92
C ASP A 682 26.03 -2.67 13.20
N PRO A 683 26.07 -1.38 13.61
CA PRO A 683 25.28 -0.32 12.98
C PRO A 683 25.60 -0.06 11.50
N THR A 684 26.85 -0.25 11.06
CA THR A 684 27.26 -0.05 9.66
C THR A 684 26.70 -1.16 8.77
N PHE A 685 26.80 -2.40 9.23
CA PHE A 685 26.14 -3.55 8.60
C PHE A 685 24.63 -3.33 8.51
N PHE A 686 24.00 -2.87 9.60
CA PHE A 686 22.56 -2.65 9.64
C PHE A 686 22.10 -1.52 8.70
N ALA A 687 22.79 -0.38 8.69
CA ALA A 687 22.47 0.71 7.75
C ALA A 687 22.59 0.25 6.28
N SER A 688 23.62 -0.53 5.96
CA SER A 688 23.76 -1.14 4.62
C SER A 688 22.63 -2.14 4.30
N TYR A 689 22.22 -2.95 5.28
CA TYR A 689 21.06 -3.83 5.16
C TYR A 689 19.77 -3.06 4.84
N LEU A 690 19.53 -1.92 5.50
CA LEU A 690 18.36 -1.07 5.24
C LEU A 690 18.37 -0.48 3.81
N ILE A 691 19.53 -0.04 3.32
CA ILE A 691 19.67 0.43 1.93
C ILE A 691 19.36 -0.70 0.96
N SER A 692 19.87 -1.90 1.26
CA SER A 692 19.66 -3.07 0.41
C SER A 692 18.20 -3.50 0.33
N ILE A 693 17.48 -3.61 1.45
CA ILE A 693 16.04 -3.94 1.41
C ILE A 693 15.24 -2.90 0.62
N ALA A 694 15.63 -1.63 0.69
CA ALA A 694 14.97 -0.57 -0.07
C ALA A 694 15.23 -0.72 -1.59
N VAL A 695 16.49 -0.92 -2.00
CA VAL A 695 16.85 -1.05 -3.42
C VAL A 695 16.33 -2.35 -4.04
N PHE A 696 16.61 -3.50 -3.42
CA PHE A 696 16.13 -4.79 -3.95
C PHE A 696 14.60 -4.90 -3.86
N GLY A 697 14.00 -4.39 -2.78
CA GLY A 697 12.57 -4.36 -2.59
C GLY A 697 11.86 -3.50 -3.64
N LEU A 698 12.41 -2.35 -4.02
CA LEU A 698 11.87 -1.51 -5.08
C LEU A 698 11.69 -2.28 -6.39
N PHE A 699 12.76 -2.90 -6.88
CA PHE A 699 12.74 -3.60 -8.17
C PHE A 699 11.90 -4.86 -8.11
N GLN A 700 11.99 -5.62 -7.02
CA GLN A 700 11.16 -6.82 -6.84
C GLN A 700 9.66 -6.46 -6.79
N ALA A 701 9.28 -5.40 -6.08
CA ALA A 701 7.89 -4.94 -6.03
C ALA A 701 7.39 -4.46 -7.40
N MET A 702 8.18 -3.64 -8.12
CA MET A 702 7.83 -3.15 -9.45
C MET A 702 7.68 -4.28 -10.49
N PHE A 703 8.56 -5.27 -10.43
CA PHE A 703 8.52 -6.46 -11.27
C PHE A 703 7.25 -7.27 -10.99
N MET A 704 7.00 -7.61 -9.72
CA MET A 704 5.88 -8.46 -9.33
C MET A 704 4.53 -7.79 -9.60
N ALA A 705 4.40 -6.49 -9.31
CA ALA A 705 3.17 -5.74 -9.54
C ALA A 705 2.78 -5.72 -11.04
N ASN A 706 3.74 -5.44 -11.93
CA ASN A 706 3.44 -5.34 -13.36
C ASN A 706 3.31 -6.70 -14.04
N ALA A 707 4.08 -7.72 -13.63
CA ALA A 707 3.88 -9.08 -14.15
C ALA A 707 2.45 -9.55 -13.83
N GLY A 708 2.01 -9.41 -12.58
CA GLY A 708 0.66 -9.73 -12.16
C GLY A 708 -0.43 -8.93 -12.89
N GLY A 709 -0.28 -7.61 -12.98
CA GLY A 709 -1.26 -6.77 -13.70
C GLY A 709 -1.37 -7.09 -15.19
N ALA A 710 -0.26 -7.49 -15.83
CA ALA A 710 -0.27 -7.89 -17.24
C ALA A 710 -0.97 -9.23 -17.46
N TRP A 711 -0.81 -10.21 -16.57
CA TRP A 711 -1.54 -11.48 -16.64
C TRP A 711 -3.05 -11.29 -16.44
N ASP A 712 -3.44 -10.45 -15.49
CA ASP A 712 -4.84 -10.13 -15.21
C ASP A 712 -5.53 -9.49 -16.42
N ASN A 713 -4.92 -8.44 -16.98
CA ASN A 713 -5.49 -7.81 -18.17
C ASN A 713 -5.40 -8.70 -19.42
N ALA A 714 -4.45 -9.64 -19.52
CA ALA A 714 -4.49 -10.65 -20.56
C ALA A 714 -5.71 -11.57 -20.43
N LYS A 715 -6.10 -11.96 -19.22
CA LYS A 715 -7.38 -12.65 -18.95
C LYS A 715 -8.55 -11.78 -19.39
N LYS A 716 -8.60 -10.50 -18.99
CA LYS A 716 -9.71 -9.58 -19.35
C LYS A 716 -9.83 -9.36 -20.87
N VAL A 717 -8.72 -9.26 -21.61
CA VAL A 717 -8.75 -9.19 -23.10
C VAL A 717 -9.43 -10.44 -23.70
N VAL A 718 -9.11 -11.63 -23.19
CA VAL A 718 -9.74 -12.89 -23.67
C VAL A 718 -11.22 -12.95 -23.31
N GLU A 719 -11.58 -12.48 -22.12
CA GLU A 719 -12.94 -12.49 -21.58
C GLU A 719 -13.88 -11.48 -22.25
N VAL A 720 -13.40 -10.26 -22.49
CA VAL A 720 -14.22 -9.10 -22.87
C VAL A 720 -14.06 -8.77 -24.36
N ASP A 721 -12.83 -8.54 -24.82
CA ASP A 721 -12.56 -8.07 -26.18
C ASP A 721 -12.72 -9.20 -27.20
N LEU A 722 -12.14 -10.37 -26.90
CA LEU A 722 -12.20 -11.55 -27.77
C LEU A 722 -13.47 -12.38 -27.55
N LYS A 723 -14.10 -12.27 -26.38
CA LYS A 723 -15.29 -13.05 -25.98
C LYS A 723 -15.07 -14.57 -26.08
N GLU A 724 -13.87 -15.02 -25.74
CA GLU A 724 -13.43 -16.42 -25.85
C GLU A 724 -13.49 -17.15 -24.48
N LYS A 725 -14.46 -16.81 -23.62
CA LYS A 725 -14.68 -17.48 -22.31
C LYS A 725 -14.89 -18.99 -22.48
N GLY A 726 -14.23 -19.78 -21.64
CA GLY A 726 -14.30 -21.25 -21.63
C GLY A 726 -13.42 -21.97 -22.66
N THR A 727 -12.61 -21.24 -23.44
CA THR A 727 -11.65 -21.83 -24.39
C THR A 727 -10.35 -22.29 -23.69
N PRO A 728 -9.49 -23.09 -24.36
CA PRO A 728 -8.16 -23.41 -23.85
C PRO A 728 -7.27 -22.18 -23.62
N LEU A 729 -7.40 -21.15 -24.48
CA LEU A 729 -6.72 -19.86 -24.31
C LEU A 729 -7.17 -19.19 -23.00
N HIS A 730 -8.48 -19.11 -22.80
CA HIS A 730 -9.04 -18.56 -21.57
C HIS A 730 -8.53 -19.31 -20.32
N ALA A 731 -8.54 -20.64 -20.35
CA ALA A 731 -7.98 -21.43 -19.24
C ALA A 731 -6.47 -21.14 -19.00
N ALA A 732 -5.68 -20.94 -20.06
CA ALA A 732 -4.27 -20.57 -19.94
C ALA A 732 -4.08 -19.17 -19.32
N CYS A 733 -4.89 -18.20 -19.72
CA CYS A 733 -4.86 -16.84 -19.16
C CYS A 733 -5.32 -16.81 -17.69
N VAL A 734 -6.34 -17.60 -17.30
CA VAL A 734 -6.73 -17.76 -15.89
C VAL A 734 -5.61 -18.38 -15.05
N VAL A 735 -4.83 -19.32 -15.61
CA VAL A 735 -3.63 -19.84 -14.92
C VAL A 735 -2.56 -18.75 -14.77
N GLY A 736 -2.35 -17.91 -15.80
CA GLY A 736 -1.45 -16.76 -15.70
C GLY A 736 -1.86 -15.78 -14.61
N ASP A 737 -3.14 -15.43 -14.56
CA ASP A 737 -3.70 -14.51 -13.59
C ASP A 737 -3.59 -15.05 -12.16
N THR A 738 -3.97 -16.31 -11.92
CA THR A 738 -3.83 -16.97 -10.60
C THR A 738 -2.39 -17.17 -10.14
N VAL A 739 -1.41 -17.15 -11.05
CA VAL A 739 0.03 -17.03 -10.72
C VAL A 739 0.38 -15.58 -10.34
N GLY A 740 -0.21 -14.61 -11.04
CA GLY A 740 -0.05 -13.17 -10.84
C GLY A 740 -0.68 -12.60 -9.58
N ASP A 741 -1.72 -13.22 -9.06
CA ASP A 741 -2.46 -12.80 -7.87
C ASP A 741 -1.57 -12.59 -6.63
N PRO A 742 -0.83 -13.61 -6.13
CA PRO A 742 0.05 -13.40 -4.99
C PRO A 742 1.21 -12.46 -5.34
N TYR A 743 1.56 -12.30 -6.62
CA TYR A 743 2.56 -11.33 -7.05
C TYR A 743 2.08 -9.89 -6.86
N LYS A 744 0.93 -9.54 -7.44
CA LYS A 744 0.44 -8.16 -7.54
C LYS A 744 -0.29 -7.67 -6.29
N ASP A 745 -0.95 -8.54 -5.53
CA ASP A 745 -1.83 -8.10 -4.43
C ASP A 745 -1.38 -8.61 -3.06
N THR A 746 -0.31 -9.40 -2.98
CA THR A 746 0.31 -9.79 -1.70
C THR A 746 1.76 -9.35 -1.61
N SER A 747 2.66 -9.98 -2.36
CA SER A 747 4.10 -9.81 -2.16
C SER A 747 4.58 -8.42 -2.55
N SER A 748 4.23 -7.93 -3.75
CA SER A 748 4.70 -6.63 -4.24
C SER A 748 4.25 -5.47 -3.34
N VAL A 749 2.95 -5.42 -3.06
CA VAL A 749 2.34 -4.33 -2.29
C VAL A 749 2.77 -4.33 -0.82
N ALA A 750 3.04 -5.50 -0.25
CA ALA A 750 3.47 -5.60 1.13
C ALA A 750 4.96 -5.27 1.34
N MET A 751 5.78 -5.25 0.30
CA MET A 751 7.17 -4.78 0.39
C MET A 751 7.23 -3.31 0.82
N ASN A 752 6.23 -2.52 0.43
CA ASN A 752 6.16 -1.10 0.76
C ASN A 752 6.16 -0.85 2.29
N PRO A 753 5.13 -1.29 3.04
CA PRO A 753 5.10 -1.08 4.48
C PRO A 753 6.19 -1.88 5.22
N ILE A 754 6.67 -3.01 4.69
CA ILE A 754 7.80 -3.76 5.28
C ILE A 754 9.09 -2.93 5.27
N ILE A 755 9.43 -2.29 4.15
CA ILE A 755 10.65 -1.46 4.04
C ILE A 755 10.57 -0.29 5.02
N LYS A 756 9.43 0.41 5.07
CA LYS A 756 9.22 1.55 5.98
C LYS A 756 9.24 1.13 7.44
N PHE A 757 8.47 0.10 7.80
CA PHE A 757 8.45 -0.44 9.16
C PHE A 757 9.85 -0.87 9.62
N THR A 758 10.58 -1.62 8.78
CA THR A 758 11.94 -2.08 9.11
C THR A 758 12.90 -0.90 9.32
N THR A 759 12.73 0.18 8.57
CA THR A 759 13.56 1.39 8.67
C THR A 759 13.23 2.21 9.92
N LEU A 760 11.95 2.45 10.19
CA LEU A 760 11.46 3.21 11.35
C LEU A 760 11.73 2.48 12.67
N PHE A 761 11.32 1.22 12.74
CA PHE A 761 11.65 0.37 13.87
C PHE A 761 13.16 0.15 13.95
N GLY A 762 13.85 0.16 12.81
CA GLY A 762 15.31 0.09 12.73
C GLY A 762 16.02 1.22 13.45
N LEU A 763 15.51 2.45 13.35
CA LEU A 763 16.03 3.59 14.10
C LEU A 763 15.94 3.33 15.61
N LEU A 764 14.78 2.88 16.11
CA LEU A 764 14.63 2.47 17.51
C LEU A 764 15.56 1.29 17.89
N ALA A 765 15.70 0.30 17.01
CA ALA A 765 16.48 -0.91 17.23
C ALA A 765 17.99 -0.62 17.38
N VAL A 766 18.53 0.27 16.54
CA VAL A 766 19.95 0.65 16.61
C VAL A 766 20.25 1.43 17.87
N GLU A 767 19.37 2.33 18.28
CA GLU A 767 19.56 3.08 19.53
C GLU A 767 19.58 2.16 20.75
N ILE A 768 18.68 1.18 20.79
CA ILE A 768 18.67 0.14 21.81
C ILE A 768 20.01 -0.61 21.81
N ALA A 769 20.50 -1.00 20.63
CA ALA A 769 21.76 -1.75 20.49
C ALA A 769 22.98 -0.93 20.95
N VAL A 770 23.06 0.35 20.56
CA VAL A 770 24.18 1.24 20.88
C VAL A 770 24.19 1.64 22.36
N SER A 771 23.00 1.78 22.96
CA SER A 771 22.86 2.11 24.39
C SER A 771 23.19 0.95 25.33
N ALA A 772 23.16 -0.30 24.86
CA ALA A 772 23.40 -1.51 25.67
C ALA A 772 24.43 -2.49 25.04
N PRO A 773 25.68 -2.05 24.77
CA PRO A 773 26.63 -2.79 23.92
C PRO A 773 27.05 -4.15 24.52
N GLU A 774 27.13 -4.28 25.84
CA GLU A 774 27.54 -5.52 26.51
C GLU A 774 26.51 -6.65 26.33
N ALA A 775 25.21 -6.31 26.34
CA ALA A 775 24.12 -7.27 26.17
C ALA A 775 23.71 -7.42 24.70
N ALA A 776 23.93 -6.39 23.87
CA ALA A 776 23.53 -6.36 22.46
C ALA A 776 23.98 -7.60 21.69
N ARG A 777 25.24 -8.04 21.83
CA ARG A 777 25.74 -9.20 21.08
C ARG A 777 25.01 -10.50 21.40
N ILE A 778 24.75 -10.77 22.68
CA ILE A 778 24.07 -12.00 23.11
C ILE A 778 22.61 -11.96 22.67
N VAL A 779 21.94 -10.82 22.89
CA VAL A 779 20.54 -10.62 22.50
C VAL A 779 20.40 -10.71 20.98
N GLY A 780 21.33 -10.12 20.24
CA GLY A 780 21.37 -10.21 18.78
C GLY A 780 21.50 -11.64 18.27
N ILE A 781 22.35 -12.48 18.90
CA ILE A 781 22.46 -13.90 18.53
C ILE A 781 21.15 -14.64 18.80
N VAL A 782 20.53 -14.42 19.96
CA VAL A 782 19.25 -15.05 20.32
C VAL A 782 18.16 -14.66 19.32
N LEU A 783 18.02 -13.36 19.03
CA LEU A 783 17.04 -12.84 18.09
C LEU A 783 17.32 -13.33 16.66
N PHE A 784 18.57 -13.44 16.25
CA PHE A 784 18.92 -14.00 14.95
C PHE A 784 18.48 -15.46 14.82
N VAL A 785 18.71 -16.29 15.85
CA VAL A 785 18.25 -17.69 15.87
C VAL A 785 16.71 -17.77 15.86
N VAL A 786 16.03 -16.88 16.60
CA VAL A 786 14.57 -16.78 16.57
C VAL A 786 14.08 -16.40 15.17
N GLY A 787 14.72 -15.43 14.52
CA GLY A 787 14.41 -15.04 13.14
C GLY A 787 14.59 -16.20 12.16
N LEU A 788 15.71 -16.95 12.25
CA LEU A 788 15.92 -18.15 11.44
C LEU A 788 14.86 -19.23 11.68
N TYR A 789 14.38 -19.39 12.92
CA TYR A 789 13.26 -20.28 13.21
C TYR A 789 11.99 -19.84 12.47
N PHE A 790 11.67 -18.55 12.45
CA PHE A 790 10.51 -18.05 11.70
C PHE A 790 10.69 -18.13 10.19
N VAL A 791 11.92 -17.96 9.66
CA VAL A 791 12.25 -18.22 8.25
C VAL A 791 11.95 -19.68 7.89
N TRP A 792 12.38 -20.61 8.73
CA TRP A 792 12.06 -22.02 8.55
C TRP A 792 10.56 -22.27 8.67
N ASN A 793 9.90 -21.67 9.67
CA ASN A 793 8.49 -21.88 9.94
C ASN A 793 7.56 -21.27 8.87
N SER A 794 7.97 -20.21 8.17
CA SER A 794 7.19 -19.58 7.10
C SER A 794 6.95 -20.54 5.93
N PHE A 795 7.87 -21.49 5.69
CA PHE A 795 7.66 -22.57 4.73
C PHE A 795 7.16 -23.85 5.39
N TYR A 796 7.93 -24.42 6.31
CA TYR A 796 7.66 -25.77 6.84
C TYR A 796 6.42 -25.80 7.75
N GLY A 797 6.13 -24.71 8.45
CA GLY A 797 4.93 -24.58 9.27
C GLY A 797 3.64 -24.36 8.47
N MET A 798 3.75 -24.00 7.20
CA MET A 798 2.62 -23.74 6.28
C MET A 798 2.60 -24.72 5.10
N ARG A 799 3.31 -25.85 5.20
CA ARG A 799 3.45 -26.80 4.09
C ARG A 799 2.17 -27.59 3.85
N ILE A 800 1.81 -27.77 2.58
CA ILE A 800 0.73 -28.65 2.14
C ILE A 800 1.20 -30.11 2.27
N SER A 801 0.55 -30.92 3.10
CA SER A 801 1.03 -32.23 3.55
C SER A 801 0.49 -33.46 2.79
N SER A 802 -0.12 -33.28 1.62
CA SER A 802 -0.83 -34.36 0.89
C SER A 802 0.08 -35.39 0.19
N LEU A 803 1.25 -35.00 -0.32
CA LEU A 803 2.10 -35.92 -1.09
C LEU A 803 2.75 -37.01 -0.23
N ASN A 804 3.19 -36.67 0.98
CA ASN A 804 3.78 -37.64 1.92
C ASN A 804 2.74 -38.67 2.41
N ALA A 805 1.46 -38.30 2.46
CA ALA A 805 0.37 -39.21 2.78
C ALA A 805 0.03 -40.12 1.59
N SER A 806 -0.03 -39.59 0.36
CA SER A 806 -0.27 -40.38 -0.87
C SER A 806 0.86 -41.37 -1.16
N ILE A 807 2.12 -40.96 -1.00
CA ILE A 807 3.29 -41.85 -1.18
C ILE A 807 3.35 -42.91 -0.06
N LYS A 808 3.04 -42.57 1.20
CA LYS A 808 2.98 -43.55 2.30
C LYS A 808 1.82 -44.53 2.18
N ASN A 809 0.70 -44.11 1.59
CA ASN A 809 -0.49 -44.94 1.47
C ASN A 809 -0.53 -45.76 0.16
N GLY A 810 0.49 -45.64 -0.71
CA GLY A 810 0.58 -46.41 -1.96
C GLY A 810 -0.54 -46.11 -2.98
N THR A 811 -1.36 -45.09 -2.74
CA THR A 811 -2.47 -44.69 -3.63
C THR A 811 -1.96 -43.69 -4.66
N GLY A 812 -1.01 -44.12 -5.50
CA GLY A 812 -0.75 -43.42 -6.75
C GLY A 812 -2.01 -43.49 -7.62
N HIS A 813 -2.62 -42.35 -7.93
CA HIS A 813 -3.75 -42.31 -8.84
C HIS A 813 -3.34 -42.82 -10.23
N GLY A 814 -3.65 -44.09 -10.50
CA GLY A 814 -3.94 -44.52 -11.86
C GLY A 814 -5.12 -43.69 -12.36
N HIS A 815 -4.87 -42.84 -13.34
CA HIS A 815 -5.90 -42.23 -14.18
C HIS A 815 -6.90 -43.32 -14.60
N LYS A 816 -8.11 -43.31 -14.05
CA LYS A 816 -9.23 -43.99 -14.70
C LYS A 816 -9.55 -43.13 -15.94
N PRO A 817 -9.42 -43.65 -17.16
CA PRO A 817 -9.79 -42.90 -18.35
C PRO A 817 -11.28 -42.58 -18.26
N HIS A 818 -11.63 -41.30 -18.42
CA HIS A 818 -13.00 -40.88 -18.62
C HIS A 818 -13.61 -41.69 -19.77
N ALA A 819 -14.81 -42.20 -19.53
CA ALA A 819 -15.57 -42.98 -20.50
C ALA A 819 -15.68 -42.24 -21.84
N LYS A 820 -15.36 -42.97 -22.92
CA LYS A 820 -15.40 -42.52 -24.30
C LYS A 820 -16.72 -41.81 -24.64
N ALA A 821 -16.61 -40.61 -25.20
CA ALA A 821 -17.68 -39.97 -25.94
C ALA A 821 -18.07 -40.85 -27.14
N HIS A 822 -19.36 -41.18 -27.24
CA HIS A 822 -19.94 -41.82 -28.41
C HIS A 822 -20.00 -40.82 -29.58
N HIS A 823 -18.95 -40.79 -30.41
CA HIS A 823 -19.10 -40.32 -31.79
C HIS A 823 -19.62 -41.48 -32.65
N LYS A 824 -20.87 -41.37 -33.11
CA LYS A 824 -21.34 -42.10 -34.29
C LYS A 824 -20.67 -41.48 -35.53
N PRO A 825 -20.00 -42.27 -36.39
CA PRO A 825 -19.54 -41.79 -37.67
C PRO A 825 -20.74 -41.70 -38.62
N VAL A 826 -20.92 -40.53 -39.24
CA VAL A 826 -21.74 -40.39 -40.44
C VAL A 826 -20.87 -40.84 -41.60
N SER A 827 -21.29 -41.90 -42.30
CA SER A 827 -20.71 -42.37 -43.55
C SER A 827 -21.49 -41.84 -44.75
N ALA A 828 -20.73 -41.51 -45.80
CA ALA A 828 -21.10 -41.14 -47.17
C ALA A 828 -21.59 -39.70 -47.37
#